data_AF-A0A5M7BEK5-F1
#
_entry.id   AF-A0A5M7BEK5-F1
#
_cell.length_a   1.000
_cell.length_b   1.000
_cell.length_c   1.000
_cell.angle_alpha   90.00
_cell.angle_beta   90.00
_cell.angle_gamma   90.00
#
_symmetry.space_group_name_H-M   'P 1'
#
loop_
_entity.id
_entity.type
_entity.pdbx_description
1 polymer ?
#
loop_
_entity_poly.entity_id
_entity_poly.type
_entity_poly.pdbx_seq_one_letter_code
_entity_poly.pdbx_strand_id
1 'polypeptide(L)'
;MEHNSTFPIKLTELDMLRDEASSYLKSIQWEQGSRAKNRDKDAKDESILLYLSRANNGSSTSITSVSKTILALKKRLLPDSVALPIYLNQTLYAVQEGITLGIWIKDSYYDASGLSSLNENKSALDNNGKREYESKMHTATAFMLFATAYKILNDLKPHASDDLSVMKQKFAGIPELSLMSPLKGISCSLFYFDKYLDHPEIIKSDKDVIDFTVVYFEALIDEIQLRKSSLEYTETIEDRTYKLEKSEFAISGWNNVFQGTAKSIEFNKIKFEQIVGNRDAKHFARRLTERMLSYDFTAKKNPFQELGGFMPVFMGYGIPGTGKSMLIAAIATRLKEHCDTLDIPFLFHPMPDTLISTFQGGSAEKMVEWMKPMQDPTKLIFAPIDDAENNLQERTAQGVSAGVKEVIGVFLRYTEGAYAVNYGNSSIGLFTNLPEMLDKAVISRVQGRFKIDGARTEHDFLDQDHIWWRKLDDTMPDFVNMQGPENYAYLQDQGLAKNMGDILSNVDKPTEARVHDVYSKVEKQFKTNQHLFYANLYKEMQAVFPFFSSRDVRNIQSAISLRLTDFDLEEDWFENPEIYFKQDYDTKFNMLQELMRGNMKGLDFSEIRRQEVVRYLDNVATIADTDFKRKVDARVKQLNIETKARSTFENER
;
A
#
# COMPACT_ATOMS: atom_id res chain seq x y z
N MET A 1 -2.48 -22.85 -3.83
CA MET A 1 -3.40 -22.58 -4.95
C MET A 1 -3.84 -23.92 -5.48
N GLU A 2 -5.11 -24.27 -5.29
CA GLU A 2 -5.75 -25.17 -6.25
C GLU A 2 -5.68 -24.45 -7.61
N HIS A 3 -5.35 -25.19 -8.67
CA HIS A 3 -5.17 -24.62 -9.99
C HIS A 3 -6.51 -24.03 -10.49
N ASN A 4 -6.64 -22.69 -10.53
CA ASN A 4 -7.71 -22.05 -11.30
C ASN A 4 -7.54 -22.46 -12.77
N SER A 5 -8.57 -23.09 -13.33
CA SER A 5 -8.53 -23.55 -14.71
C SER A 5 -8.61 -22.33 -15.64
N THR A 6 -7.63 -22.22 -16.54
CA THR A 6 -7.59 -21.12 -17.52
C THR A 6 -8.33 -21.54 -18.79
N PHE A 7 -9.35 -20.78 -19.17
CA PHE A 7 -10.18 -20.99 -20.35
C PHE A 7 -9.88 -19.92 -21.42
N PRO A 8 -9.59 -20.31 -22.67
CA PRO A 8 -9.31 -19.34 -23.73
C PRO A 8 -10.61 -18.73 -24.27
N ILE A 9 -10.61 -17.40 -24.46
CA ILE A 9 -11.64 -16.67 -25.21
C ILE A 9 -11.15 -16.55 -26.65
N LYS A 10 -11.81 -17.23 -27.59
CA LYS A 10 -11.38 -17.22 -28.99
C LYS A 10 -11.94 -16.01 -29.72
N LEU A 11 -11.09 -15.37 -30.54
CA LEU A 11 -11.50 -14.22 -31.34
C LEU A 11 -12.66 -14.54 -32.30
N THR A 12 -12.66 -15.74 -32.88
CA THR A 12 -13.75 -16.19 -33.77
C THR A 12 -15.10 -16.30 -33.06
N GLU A 13 -15.11 -16.58 -31.75
CA GLU A 13 -16.34 -16.63 -30.95
C GLU A 13 -16.86 -15.21 -30.66
N LEU A 14 -15.95 -14.26 -30.42
CA LEU A 14 -16.31 -12.85 -30.26
C LEU A 14 -16.83 -12.23 -31.56
N ASP A 15 -16.26 -12.58 -32.71
CA ASP A 15 -16.72 -12.09 -34.02
C ASP A 15 -18.20 -12.40 -34.28
N MET A 16 -18.68 -13.57 -33.84
CA MET A 16 -20.08 -13.97 -33.95
C MET A 16 -21.03 -13.16 -33.04
N LEU A 17 -20.51 -12.58 -31.96
CA LEU A 17 -21.28 -11.83 -30.95
C LEU A 17 -21.24 -10.30 -31.19
N ARG A 18 -20.38 -9.81 -32.09
CA ARG A 18 -20.26 -8.37 -32.42
C ARG A 18 -21.54 -7.78 -32.99
N ASP A 19 -22.31 -8.54 -33.77
CA ASP A 19 -23.57 -8.07 -34.32
C ASP A 19 -24.63 -7.86 -33.22
N GLU A 20 -24.67 -8.76 -32.23
CA GLU A 20 -25.54 -8.61 -31.07
C GLU A 20 -25.12 -7.38 -30.23
N ALA A 21 -23.83 -7.23 -29.93
CA ALA A 21 -23.30 -6.06 -29.22
C ALA A 21 -23.66 -4.74 -29.94
N SER A 22 -23.51 -4.73 -31.26
CA SER A 22 -23.88 -3.58 -32.10
C SER A 22 -25.37 -3.26 -32.03
N SER A 23 -26.23 -4.26 -31.86
CA SER A 23 -27.67 -4.06 -31.74
C SER A 23 -28.03 -3.29 -30.45
N TYR A 24 -27.36 -3.60 -29.33
CA TYR A 24 -27.55 -2.86 -28.07
C TYR A 24 -27.08 -1.40 -28.18
N LEU A 25 -26.00 -1.13 -28.92
CA LEU A 25 -25.55 0.25 -29.16
C LEU A 25 -26.45 1.04 -30.12
N LYS A 26 -27.17 0.35 -31.01
CA LYS A 26 -28.13 0.95 -31.94
C LYS A 26 -29.44 1.33 -31.24
N SER A 27 -29.93 0.48 -30.34
CA SER A 27 -31.22 0.69 -29.69
C SER A 27 -31.33 -0.14 -28.41
N ILE A 28 -31.58 0.53 -27.29
CA ILE A 28 -32.02 -0.09 -26.04
C ILE A 28 -33.34 0.53 -25.57
N GLN A 29 -34.09 -0.25 -24.81
CA GLN A 29 -35.34 0.19 -24.19
C GLN A 29 -35.20 0.09 -22.67
N TRP A 30 -35.39 1.20 -21.97
CA TRP A 30 -35.34 1.24 -20.51
C TRP A 30 -36.47 2.07 -19.92
N GLU A 31 -37.01 1.60 -18.81
CA GLU A 31 -37.96 2.32 -17.97
C GLU A 31 -37.35 2.47 -16.57
N GLN A 32 -37.19 3.72 -16.11
CA GLN A 32 -36.63 4.02 -14.81
C GLN A 32 -37.53 3.53 -13.66
N GLY A 33 -36.94 2.89 -12.66
CA GLY A 33 -37.65 2.43 -11.47
C GLY A 33 -38.17 3.57 -10.58
N SER A 34 -39.24 3.31 -9.81
CA SER A 34 -39.88 4.32 -8.95
C SER A 34 -38.97 4.90 -7.86
N ARG A 35 -38.00 4.12 -7.35
CA ARG A 35 -37.00 4.61 -6.40
C ARG A 35 -36.02 5.62 -7.03
N ALA A 36 -35.57 5.36 -8.25
CA ALA A 36 -34.75 6.30 -9.00
C ALA A 36 -35.53 7.60 -9.24
N LYS A 37 -36.78 7.48 -9.73
CA LYS A 37 -37.70 8.62 -9.92
C LYS A 37 -38.00 9.44 -8.65
N ASN A 38 -37.93 8.83 -7.47
CA ASN A 38 -38.24 9.51 -6.19
C ASN A 38 -37.00 10.11 -5.51
N ARG A 39 -35.80 9.53 -5.70
CA ARG A 39 -34.52 10.17 -5.30
C ARG A 39 -34.39 11.57 -5.93
N ASP A 40 -35.04 11.79 -7.07
CA ASP A 40 -35.07 13.03 -7.83
C ASP A 40 -35.96 14.15 -7.26
N LYS A 41 -36.82 13.89 -6.25
CA LYS A 41 -37.78 14.89 -5.74
C LYS A 41 -37.31 15.72 -4.54
N ASP A 42 -36.29 15.29 -3.81
CA ASP A 42 -35.96 15.82 -2.48
C ASP A 42 -34.75 16.79 -2.42
N ALA A 43 -34.17 17.24 -3.54
CA ALA A 43 -32.99 18.12 -3.50
C ALA A 43 -33.18 19.49 -4.18
N LYS A 44 -32.81 20.54 -3.44
CA LYS A 44 -32.61 21.93 -3.89
C LYS A 44 -31.42 22.12 -4.85
N ASP A 45 -30.86 21.06 -5.41
CA ASP A 45 -29.73 21.14 -6.32
C ASP A 45 -30.20 21.18 -7.77
N GLU A 46 -29.70 22.14 -8.53
CA GLU A 46 -29.70 22.20 -10.00
C GLU A 46 -28.85 21.05 -10.60
N SER A 47 -28.92 19.85 -10.02
CA SER A 47 -28.08 18.70 -10.35
C SER A 47 -28.64 17.91 -11.54
N ILE A 48 -27.74 17.21 -12.22
CA ILE A 48 -27.94 16.36 -13.39
C ILE A 48 -29.08 15.33 -13.28
N LEU A 49 -29.50 14.98 -12.06
CA LEU A 49 -30.69 14.16 -11.76
C LEU A 49 -31.99 14.83 -12.26
N LEU A 50 -32.05 16.17 -12.25
CA LEU A 50 -33.16 16.94 -12.77
C LEU A 50 -33.19 16.98 -14.31
N TYR A 51 -32.04 16.81 -14.96
CA TYR A 51 -31.92 16.63 -16.41
C TYR A 51 -32.38 15.22 -16.85
N LEU A 52 -32.04 14.21 -16.05
CA LEU A 52 -32.53 12.84 -16.20
C LEU A 52 -34.05 12.73 -16.01
N SER A 53 -34.66 13.57 -15.17
CA SER A 53 -36.11 13.60 -14.94
C SER A 53 -36.91 14.34 -16.03
N ARG A 54 -36.40 15.47 -16.56
CA ARG A 54 -37.04 16.23 -17.65
C ARG A 54 -37.03 15.53 -19.00
N ALA A 55 -36.11 14.59 -19.22
CA ALA A 55 -36.04 13.80 -20.45
C ALA A 55 -37.17 12.75 -20.58
N ASN A 56 -37.91 12.47 -19.48
CA ASN A 56 -39.04 11.53 -19.45
C ASN A 56 -40.35 12.26 -19.10
N ASN A 57 -40.87 13.07 -20.02
CA ASN A 57 -42.27 13.50 -19.96
C ASN A 57 -43.21 12.35 -20.36
N GLY A 58 -43.37 11.33 -19.50
CA GLY A 58 -44.40 10.30 -19.66
C GLY A 58 -44.06 8.93 -19.06
N SER A 59 -45.11 8.16 -18.78
CA SER A 59 -45.08 6.74 -18.35
C SER A 59 -44.72 5.77 -19.49
N SER A 60 -43.80 6.15 -20.37
CA SER A 60 -43.44 5.40 -21.57
C SER A 60 -42.00 4.93 -21.53
N THR A 61 -41.78 3.66 -21.87
CA THR A 61 -40.45 3.08 -22.11
C THR A 61 -39.63 3.95 -23.05
N SER A 62 -38.46 4.39 -22.60
CA SER A 62 -37.59 5.29 -23.38
C SER A 62 -36.69 4.48 -24.31
N ILE A 63 -36.67 4.85 -25.60
CA ILE A 63 -35.78 4.25 -26.59
C ILE A 63 -34.54 5.13 -26.70
N THR A 64 -33.36 4.55 -26.42
CA THR A 64 -32.08 5.26 -26.37
C THR A 64 -31.05 4.60 -27.28
N SER A 65 -30.11 5.38 -27.82
CA SER A 65 -29.15 4.92 -28.84
C SER A 65 -27.79 5.58 -28.67
N VAL A 66 -26.86 4.87 -28.04
CA VAL A 66 -25.48 5.33 -27.79
C VAL A 66 -24.78 5.71 -29.11
N SER A 67 -25.00 4.93 -30.16
CA SER A 67 -24.44 5.22 -31.49
C SER A 67 -24.94 6.54 -32.09
N LYS A 68 -26.23 6.88 -31.89
CA LYS A 68 -26.78 8.18 -32.32
C LYS A 68 -26.22 9.33 -31.49
N THR A 69 -26.06 9.12 -30.18
CA THR A 69 -25.48 10.12 -29.27
C THR A 69 -24.03 10.43 -29.63
N ILE A 70 -23.21 9.41 -29.89
CA ILE A 70 -21.83 9.61 -30.37
C ILE A 70 -21.79 10.36 -31.71
N LEU A 71 -22.72 10.05 -32.63
CA LEU A 71 -22.83 10.79 -33.89
C LEU A 71 -23.28 12.25 -33.67
N ALA A 72 -24.16 12.51 -32.70
CA ALA A 72 -24.58 13.86 -32.32
C ALA A 72 -23.43 14.63 -31.67
N LEU A 73 -22.63 14.00 -30.81
CA LEU A 73 -21.42 14.58 -30.23
C LEU A 73 -20.41 14.95 -31.30
N LYS A 74 -20.22 14.10 -32.32
CA LYS A 74 -19.38 14.45 -33.49
C LYS A 74 -19.85 15.76 -34.14
N LYS A 75 -21.16 15.92 -34.35
CA LYS A 75 -21.72 17.16 -34.94
C LYS A 75 -21.58 18.37 -34.02
N ARG A 76 -21.72 18.18 -32.71
CA ARG A 76 -21.69 19.26 -31.70
C ARG A 76 -20.28 19.75 -31.40
N LEU A 77 -19.34 18.82 -31.23
CA LEU A 77 -17.98 19.12 -30.75
C LEU A 77 -17.02 19.40 -31.91
N LEU A 78 -17.20 18.72 -33.04
CA LEU A 78 -16.26 18.71 -34.16
C LEU A 78 -17.00 18.79 -35.50
N PRO A 79 -17.71 19.92 -35.77
CA PRO A 79 -18.58 20.07 -36.93
C PRO A 79 -17.86 19.92 -38.27
N ASP A 80 -16.59 20.35 -38.34
CA ASP A 80 -15.79 20.34 -39.57
C ASP A 80 -15.13 18.99 -39.86
N SER A 81 -15.22 18.02 -38.95
CA SER A 81 -14.63 16.69 -39.15
C SER A 81 -15.42 15.90 -40.19
N VAL A 82 -14.75 15.40 -41.23
CA VAL A 82 -15.38 14.53 -42.25
C VAL A 82 -15.64 13.12 -41.69
N ALA A 83 -14.72 12.60 -40.88
CA ALA A 83 -14.80 11.28 -40.25
C ALA A 83 -15.23 11.36 -38.77
N LEU A 84 -15.47 10.20 -38.15
CA LEU A 84 -15.57 10.10 -36.68
C LEU A 84 -14.20 10.39 -36.05
N PRO A 85 -14.09 11.40 -35.17
CA PRO A 85 -12.88 11.73 -34.44
C PRO A 85 -12.31 10.53 -33.67
N ILE A 86 -10.98 10.51 -33.49
CA ILE A 86 -10.24 9.35 -32.96
C ILE A 86 -10.80 8.91 -31.61
N TYR A 87 -10.97 9.82 -30.66
CA TYR A 87 -11.45 9.48 -29.31
C TYR A 87 -12.90 9.01 -29.30
N LEU A 88 -13.77 9.59 -30.13
CA LEU A 88 -15.16 9.12 -30.29
C LEU A 88 -15.22 7.70 -30.88
N ASN A 89 -14.39 7.42 -31.88
CA ASN A 89 -14.30 6.11 -32.51
C ASN A 89 -13.72 5.06 -31.55
N GLN A 90 -12.63 5.41 -30.83
CA GLN A 90 -12.02 4.55 -29.83
C GLN A 90 -13.00 4.19 -28.72
N THR A 91 -13.74 5.16 -28.18
CA THR A 91 -14.77 4.89 -27.18
C THR A 91 -15.86 3.99 -27.72
N LEU A 92 -16.41 4.28 -28.91
CA LEU A 92 -17.46 3.45 -29.50
C LEU A 92 -17.00 2.01 -29.69
N TYR A 93 -15.78 1.82 -30.23
CA TYR A 93 -15.18 0.52 -30.44
C TYR A 93 -14.92 -0.22 -29.13
N ALA A 94 -14.35 0.45 -28.12
CA ALA A 94 -14.09 -0.16 -26.81
C ALA A 94 -15.39 -0.59 -26.10
N VAL A 95 -16.45 0.22 -26.17
CA VAL A 95 -17.77 -0.13 -25.61
C VAL A 95 -18.36 -1.32 -26.35
N GLN A 96 -18.27 -1.36 -27.69
CA GLN A 96 -18.71 -2.51 -28.49
C GLN A 96 -17.97 -3.79 -28.10
N GLU A 97 -16.64 -3.77 -28.10
CA GLU A 97 -15.80 -4.92 -27.74
C GLU A 97 -16.02 -5.36 -26.28
N GLY A 98 -16.25 -4.42 -25.37
CA GLY A 98 -16.61 -4.71 -24.00
C GLY A 98 -17.93 -5.47 -23.90
N ILE A 99 -18.97 -5.01 -24.60
CA ILE A 99 -20.27 -5.69 -24.63
C ILE A 99 -20.13 -7.09 -25.23
N THR A 100 -19.41 -7.22 -26.36
CA THR A 100 -19.15 -8.51 -27.00
C THR A 100 -18.50 -9.50 -26.03
N LEU A 101 -17.47 -9.06 -25.30
CA LEU A 101 -16.83 -9.88 -24.28
C LEU A 101 -17.78 -10.22 -23.13
N GLY A 102 -18.58 -9.25 -22.68
CA GLY A 102 -19.59 -9.47 -21.64
C GLY A 102 -20.57 -10.58 -22.02
N ILE A 103 -21.11 -10.54 -23.24
CA ILE A 103 -22.02 -11.57 -23.77
C ILE A 103 -21.36 -12.94 -23.75
N TRP A 104 -20.11 -13.05 -24.21
CA TRP A 104 -19.37 -14.30 -24.18
C TRP A 104 -19.19 -14.84 -22.75
N ILE A 105 -18.84 -13.95 -21.81
CA ILE A 105 -18.66 -14.31 -20.39
C ILE A 105 -19.97 -14.79 -19.76
N LYS A 106 -21.10 -14.15 -20.10
CA LYS A 106 -22.43 -14.60 -19.73
C LYS A 106 -22.69 -16.02 -20.23
N ASP A 107 -22.46 -16.28 -21.51
CA ASP A 107 -22.68 -17.61 -22.11
C ASP A 107 -21.78 -18.67 -21.46
N SER A 108 -20.51 -18.35 -21.22
CA SER A 108 -19.61 -19.24 -20.50
C SER A 108 -20.09 -19.54 -19.08
N TYR A 109 -20.66 -18.56 -18.37
CA TYR A 109 -21.26 -18.79 -17.05
C TYR A 109 -22.54 -19.63 -17.14
N TYR A 110 -23.35 -19.44 -18.18
CA TYR A 110 -24.58 -20.20 -18.39
C TYR A 110 -24.28 -21.70 -18.48
N ASP A 111 -23.27 -22.05 -19.27
CA ASP A 111 -22.84 -23.42 -19.47
C ASP A 111 -22.16 -23.97 -18.20
N ALA A 112 -21.26 -23.19 -17.59
CA ALA A 112 -20.52 -23.60 -16.40
C ALA A 112 -21.40 -23.87 -15.17
N SER A 113 -22.45 -23.06 -15.00
CA SER A 113 -23.36 -23.13 -13.84
C SER A 113 -24.55 -24.07 -14.07
N GLY A 114 -24.71 -24.64 -15.26
CA GLY A 114 -25.90 -25.43 -15.63
C GLY A 114 -27.17 -24.59 -15.85
N LEU A 115 -27.04 -23.27 -15.91
CA LEU A 115 -28.15 -22.35 -16.18
C LEU A 115 -28.72 -22.53 -17.60
N SER A 116 -27.91 -22.96 -18.58
CA SER A 116 -28.37 -23.31 -19.93
C SER A 116 -29.51 -24.35 -19.88
N SER A 117 -29.32 -25.44 -19.12
CA SER A 117 -30.32 -26.50 -18.96
C SER A 117 -31.57 -26.06 -18.19
N LEU A 118 -31.42 -25.17 -17.20
CA LEU A 118 -32.55 -24.56 -16.49
C LEU A 118 -33.36 -23.63 -17.41
N ASN A 119 -32.69 -22.90 -18.30
CA ASN A 119 -33.33 -21.98 -19.22
C ASN A 119 -34.14 -22.72 -20.30
N GLU A 120 -33.65 -23.87 -20.78
CA GLU A 120 -34.38 -24.74 -21.72
C GLU A 120 -35.64 -25.35 -21.08
N ASN A 121 -35.55 -25.77 -19.81
CA ASN A 121 -36.65 -26.43 -19.09
C ASN A 121 -37.51 -25.47 -18.25
N LYS A 122 -37.44 -24.16 -18.51
CA LYS A 122 -38.01 -23.10 -17.66
C LYS A 122 -39.50 -23.29 -17.32
N SER A 123 -40.29 -23.84 -18.24
CA SER A 123 -41.73 -24.07 -18.05
C SER A 123 -42.05 -25.24 -17.12
N ALA A 124 -41.12 -26.18 -16.95
CA ALA A 124 -41.27 -27.39 -16.15
C ALA A 124 -40.58 -27.30 -14.77
N LEU A 125 -39.94 -26.16 -14.45
CA LEU A 125 -39.25 -25.97 -13.16
C LEU A 125 -40.24 -25.91 -11.99
N ASP A 126 -39.91 -26.61 -10.92
CA ASP A 126 -40.57 -26.48 -9.62
C ASP A 126 -40.17 -25.17 -8.91
N ASN A 127 -40.69 -24.93 -7.71
CA ASN A 127 -40.42 -23.67 -6.99
C ASN A 127 -38.92 -23.50 -6.65
N ASN A 128 -38.22 -24.59 -6.35
CA ASN A 128 -36.79 -24.54 -6.06
C ASN A 128 -35.97 -24.26 -7.33
N GLY A 129 -36.28 -24.94 -8.44
CA GLY A 129 -35.62 -24.70 -9.73
C GLY A 129 -35.86 -23.30 -10.27
N LYS A 130 -37.04 -22.71 -10.03
CA LYS A 130 -37.30 -21.29 -10.37
C LYS A 130 -36.43 -20.33 -9.58
N ARG A 131 -36.29 -20.55 -8.26
CA ARG A 131 -35.41 -19.73 -7.42
C ARG A 131 -33.95 -19.85 -7.86
N GLU A 132 -33.47 -21.06 -8.10
CA GLU A 132 -32.11 -21.31 -8.59
C GLU A 132 -31.88 -20.61 -9.94
N TYR A 133 -32.84 -20.70 -10.87
CA TYR A 133 -32.78 -20.00 -12.14
C TYR A 133 -32.68 -18.48 -11.98
N GLU A 134 -33.50 -17.88 -11.10
CA GLU A 134 -33.47 -16.44 -10.83
C GLU A 134 -32.15 -15.99 -10.20
N SER A 135 -31.67 -16.70 -9.18
CA SER A 135 -30.38 -16.42 -8.53
C SER A 135 -29.22 -16.51 -9.53
N LYS A 136 -29.17 -17.58 -10.34
CA LYS A 136 -28.12 -17.74 -11.37
C LYS A 136 -28.23 -16.69 -12.47
N MET A 137 -29.44 -16.26 -12.84
CA MET A 137 -29.66 -15.15 -13.77
C MET A 137 -29.13 -13.81 -13.22
N HIS A 138 -29.32 -13.54 -11.93
CA HIS A 138 -28.76 -12.36 -11.29
C HIS A 138 -27.24 -12.35 -11.32
N THR A 139 -26.62 -13.47 -10.95
CA THR A 139 -25.16 -13.62 -10.95
C THR A 139 -24.58 -13.54 -12.35
N ALA A 140 -25.22 -14.19 -13.34
CA ALA A 140 -24.79 -14.10 -14.74
C ALA A 140 -24.89 -12.66 -15.29
N THR A 141 -25.96 -11.95 -14.96
CA THR A 141 -26.14 -10.54 -15.37
C THR A 141 -25.08 -9.64 -14.75
N ALA A 142 -24.80 -9.81 -13.45
CA ALA A 142 -23.75 -9.07 -12.76
C ALA A 142 -22.37 -9.35 -13.37
N PHE A 143 -22.06 -10.61 -13.67
CA PHE A 143 -20.77 -11.00 -14.22
C PHE A 143 -20.59 -10.51 -15.66
N MET A 144 -21.65 -10.54 -16.47
CA MET A 144 -21.69 -9.93 -17.80
C MET A 144 -21.34 -8.44 -17.75
N LEU A 145 -21.99 -7.68 -16.86
CA LEU A 145 -21.77 -6.24 -16.73
C LEU A 145 -20.37 -5.92 -16.18
N PHE A 146 -19.89 -6.72 -15.23
CA PHE A 146 -18.53 -6.61 -14.71
C PHE A 146 -17.49 -6.84 -15.81
N ALA A 147 -17.60 -7.93 -16.57
CA ALA A 147 -16.69 -8.23 -17.67
C ALA A 147 -16.74 -7.16 -18.78
N THR A 148 -17.94 -6.65 -19.08
CA THR A 148 -18.13 -5.53 -20.02
C THR A 148 -17.36 -4.31 -19.56
N ALA A 149 -17.59 -3.85 -18.34
CA ALA A 149 -16.93 -2.69 -17.77
C ALA A 149 -15.40 -2.89 -17.70
N TYR A 150 -14.97 -4.06 -17.26
CA TYR A 150 -13.56 -4.38 -17.10
C TYR A 150 -12.79 -4.35 -18.43
N LYS A 151 -13.38 -4.86 -19.51
CA LYS A 151 -12.78 -4.78 -20.85
C LYS A 151 -12.72 -3.34 -21.38
N ILE A 152 -13.78 -2.57 -21.17
CA ILE A 152 -13.82 -1.16 -21.58
C ILE A 152 -12.72 -0.38 -20.86
N LEU A 153 -12.56 -0.58 -19.55
CA LEU A 153 -11.52 0.06 -18.76
C LEU A 153 -10.12 -0.35 -19.21
N ASN A 154 -9.90 -1.63 -19.52
CA ASN A 154 -8.63 -2.10 -20.05
C ASN A 154 -8.22 -1.37 -21.33
N ASP A 155 -9.17 -1.15 -22.22
CA ASP A 155 -8.89 -0.55 -23.52
C ASP A 155 -8.78 0.98 -23.46
N LEU A 156 -9.55 1.62 -22.59
CA LEU A 156 -9.64 3.09 -22.55
C LEU A 156 -8.76 3.75 -21.48
N LYS A 157 -8.38 3.07 -20.39
CA LYS A 157 -7.52 3.69 -19.35
C LYS A 157 -6.18 4.21 -19.90
N PRO A 158 -5.47 3.52 -20.80
CA PRO A 158 -4.22 4.04 -21.39
C PRO A 158 -4.40 5.35 -22.19
N HIS A 159 -5.63 5.69 -22.55
CA HIS A 159 -5.99 6.90 -23.30
C HIS A 159 -6.73 7.93 -22.45
N ALA A 160 -7.02 7.63 -21.18
CA ALA A 160 -7.65 8.54 -20.24
C ALA A 160 -6.65 9.59 -19.74
N SER A 161 -7.18 10.70 -19.22
CA SER A 161 -6.36 11.74 -18.60
C SER A 161 -5.83 11.27 -17.25
N ASP A 162 -4.62 11.68 -16.87
CA ASP A 162 -3.99 11.26 -15.60
C ASP A 162 -4.82 11.73 -14.38
N ASP A 163 -5.39 12.92 -14.47
CA ASP A 163 -6.33 13.48 -13.49
C ASP A 163 -7.78 13.43 -14.01
N LEU A 164 -8.61 12.64 -13.34
CA LEU A 164 -10.04 12.50 -13.61
C LEU A 164 -10.91 13.21 -12.54
N SER A 165 -10.31 13.96 -11.61
CA SER A 165 -11.00 14.54 -10.45
C SER A 165 -12.15 15.45 -10.85
N VAL A 166 -11.94 16.29 -11.88
CA VAL A 166 -12.98 17.17 -12.42
C VAL A 166 -14.16 16.38 -12.98
N MET A 167 -13.90 15.27 -13.68
CA MET A 167 -14.96 14.41 -14.20
C MET A 167 -15.71 13.69 -13.07
N LYS A 168 -14.99 13.20 -12.07
CA LYS A 168 -15.58 12.54 -10.89
C LYS A 168 -16.47 13.50 -10.10
N GLN A 169 -16.10 14.78 -9.98
CA GLN A 169 -16.93 15.79 -9.31
C GLN A 169 -18.24 16.09 -10.06
N LYS A 170 -18.23 16.04 -11.39
CA LYS A 170 -19.43 16.24 -12.22
C LYS A 170 -20.33 15.01 -12.31
N PHE A 171 -19.81 13.84 -11.96
CA PHE A 171 -20.52 12.58 -12.06
C PHE A 171 -21.27 12.28 -10.76
N ALA A 172 -22.61 12.31 -10.80
CA ALA A 172 -23.47 12.10 -9.64
C ALA A 172 -23.66 10.61 -9.26
N GLY A 173 -22.92 9.70 -9.89
CA GLY A 173 -23.07 8.25 -9.69
C GLY A 173 -24.10 7.62 -10.62
N ILE A 174 -24.26 6.29 -10.50
CA ILE A 174 -25.21 5.52 -11.30
C ILE A 174 -26.54 5.44 -10.54
N PRO A 175 -27.64 6.02 -11.06
CA PRO A 175 -28.91 6.10 -10.32
C PRO A 175 -29.55 4.74 -10.02
N GLU A 176 -29.41 3.79 -10.96
CA GLU A 176 -30.00 2.47 -10.87
C GLU A 176 -29.14 1.47 -11.65
N LEU A 177 -29.06 0.24 -11.13
CA LEU A 177 -28.43 -0.89 -11.79
C LEU A 177 -29.36 -2.10 -11.66
N SER A 178 -29.76 -2.67 -12.80
CA SER A 178 -30.61 -3.86 -12.86
C SER A 178 -29.79 -5.12 -13.07
N LEU A 179 -30.00 -6.11 -12.21
CA LEU A 179 -29.41 -7.45 -12.36
C LEU A 179 -30.45 -8.51 -12.74
N MET A 180 -31.68 -8.10 -13.10
CA MET A 180 -32.80 -9.03 -13.27
C MET A 180 -32.63 -10.01 -14.43
N SER A 181 -32.08 -9.54 -15.53
CA SER A 181 -31.73 -10.35 -16.69
C SER A 181 -30.66 -9.64 -17.51
N PRO A 182 -29.89 -10.34 -18.35
CA PRO A 182 -28.85 -9.74 -19.17
C PRO A 182 -29.34 -8.53 -19.98
N LEU A 183 -30.46 -8.70 -20.68
CA LEU A 183 -31.07 -7.64 -21.49
C LEU A 183 -31.44 -6.41 -20.64
N LYS A 184 -32.03 -6.62 -19.45
CA LYS A 184 -32.39 -5.51 -18.56
C LYS A 184 -31.15 -4.84 -17.98
N GLY A 185 -30.12 -5.62 -17.62
CA GLY A 185 -28.88 -5.09 -17.07
C GLY A 185 -28.12 -4.22 -18.06
N ILE A 186 -27.92 -4.71 -19.29
CA ILE A 186 -27.24 -3.94 -20.33
C ILE A 186 -28.05 -2.70 -20.75
N SER A 187 -29.38 -2.84 -20.86
CA SER A 187 -30.25 -1.70 -21.20
C SER A 187 -30.21 -0.63 -20.10
N CYS A 188 -30.23 -1.02 -18.83
CA CYS A 188 -30.12 -0.10 -17.70
C CYS A 188 -28.78 0.65 -17.71
N SER A 189 -27.67 -0.09 -17.84
CA SER A 189 -26.33 0.50 -17.87
C SER A 189 -26.15 1.45 -19.06
N LEU A 190 -26.45 0.99 -20.28
CA LEU A 190 -26.29 1.82 -21.47
C LEU A 190 -27.24 3.02 -21.50
N PHE A 191 -28.42 2.92 -20.87
CA PHE A 191 -29.35 4.04 -20.76
C PHE A 191 -28.74 5.19 -19.96
N TYR A 192 -28.23 4.93 -18.76
CA TYR A 192 -27.61 5.99 -17.95
C TYR A 192 -26.30 6.49 -18.55
N PHE A 193 -25.51 5.60 -19.14
CA PHE A 193 -24.30 5.98 -19.86
C PHE A 193 -24.60 6.98 -20.98
N ASP A 194 -25.59 6.69 -21.83
CA ASP A 194 -26.02 7.56 -22.93
C ASP A 194 -26.47 8.94 -22.43
N LYS A 195 -27.29 8.98 -21.37
CA LYS A 195 -27.79 10.25 -20.83
C LYS A 195 -26.70 11.16 -20.31
N TYR A 196 -25.67 10.58 -19.69
CA TYR A 196 -24.51 11.36 -19.27
C TYR A 196 -23.63 11.78 -20.45
N LEU A 197 -23.47 10.93 -21.47
CA LEU A 197 -22.73 11.28 -22.69
C LEU A 197 -23.37 12.45 -23.45
N ASP A 198 -24.70 12.52 -23.49
CA ASP A 198 -25.42 13.61 -24.17
C ASP A 198 -25.39 14.93 -23.37
N HIS A 199 -24.95 14.90 -22.10
CA HIS A 199 -25.02 16.07 -21.22
C HIS A 199 -23.99 17.15 -21.60
N PRO A 200 -24.42 18.37 -22.02
CA PRO A 200 -23.51 19.40 -22.53
C PRO A 200 -22.47 19.92 -21.53
N GLU A 201 -22.75 19.84 -20.24
CA GLU A 201 -21.82 20.33 -19.19
C GLU A 201 -20.77 19.29 -18.77
N ILE A 202 -21.04 18.01 -19.01
CA ILE A 202 -20.10 16.92 -18.77
C ILE A 202 -19.16 16.82 -19.95
N ILE A 203 -19.72 16.66 -21.16
CA ILE A 203 -18.93 16.46 -22.37
C ILE A 203 -18.76 17.80 -23.10
N LYS A 204 -17.57 18.41 -22.98
CA LYS A 204 -17.20 19.66 -23.64
C LYS A 204 -16.16 19.48 -24.74
N SER A 205 -15.42 18.38 -24.71
CA SER A 205 -14.44 17.96 -25.71
C SER A 205 -14.63 16.51 -26.14
N ASP A 206 -13.94 16.06 -27.19
CA ASP A 206 -13.93 14.65 -27.59
C ASP A 206 -13.13 13.79 -26.59
N LYS A 207 -12.07 14.34 -25.99
CA LYS A 207 -11.32 13.71 -24.90
C LYS A 207 -12.18 13.41 -23.67
N ASP A 208 -13.11 14.32 -23.34
CA ASP A 208 -14.06 14.14 -22.24
C ASP A 208 -14.89 12.86 -22.38
N VAL A 209 -15.10 12.37 -23.61
CA VAL A 209 -15.84 11.14 -23.85
C VAL A 209 -15.08 9.92 -23.35
N ILE A 210 -13.76 9.85 -23.53
CA ILE A 210 -12.94 8.77 -22.96
C ILE A 210 -12.92 8.88 -21.44
N ASP A 211 -12.61 10.07 -20.92
CA ASP A 211 -12.47 10.30 -19.48
C ASP A 211 -13.77 9.97 -18.74
N PHE A 212 -14.90 10.41 -19.28
CA PHE A 212 -16.20 10.08 -18.73
C PHE A 212 -16.53 8.60 -18.83
N THR A 213 -16.21 7.95 -19.96
CA THR A 213 -16.45 6.50 -20.12
C THR A 213 -15.66 5.70 -19.08
N VAL A 214 -14.40 6.07 -18.82
CA VAL A 214 -13.61 5.45 -17.75
C VAL A 214 -14.25 5.68 -16.39
N VAL A 215 -14.63 6.90 -16.04
CA VAL A 215 -15.28 7.20 -14.74
C VAL A 215 -16.59 6.42 -14.58
N TYR A 216 -17.42 6.35 -15.63
CA TYR A 216 -18.70 5.66 -15.60
C TYR A 216 -18.54 4.15 -15.37
N PHE A 217 -17.63 3.51 -16.11
CA PHE A 217 -17.44 2.05 -15.99
C PHE A 217 -16.60 1.67 -14.76
N GLU A 218 -15.77 2.55 -14.20
CA GLU A 218 -15.21 2.38 -12.85
C GLU A 218 -16.34 2.29 -11.82
N ALA A 219 -17.26 3.27 -11.84
CA ALA A 219 -18.40 3.29 -10.93
C ALA A 219 -19.36 2.11 -11.12
N LEU A 220 -19.50 1.61 -12.36
CA LEU A 220 -20.30 0.41 -12.63
C LEU A 220 -19.70 -0.83 -11.96
N ILE A 221 -18.37 -0.99 -12.01
CA ILE A 221 -17.70 -2.07 -11.29
C ILE A 221 -17.90 -1.90 -9.79
N ASP A 222 -17.71 -0.69 -9.25
CA ASP A 222 -17.87 -0.44 -7.81
C ASP A 222 -19.29 -0.79 -7.32
N GLU A 223 -20.33 -0.40 -8.07
CA GLU A 223 -21.73 -0.78 -7.77
C GLU A 223 -21.97 -2.29 -7.79
N ILE A 224 -21.33 -3.02 -8.71
CA ILE A 224 -21.42 -4.49 -8.77
C ILE A 224 -20.67 -5.11 -7.59
N GLN A 225 -19.48 -4.62 -7.26
CA GLN A 225 -18.67 -5.13 -6.14
C GLN A 225 -19.40 -4.93 -4.80
N LEU A 226 -20.03 -3.78 -4.59
CA LEU A 226 -20.86 -3.51 -3.40
C LEU A 226 -22.01 -4.51 -3.23
N ARG A 227 -22.52 -5.07 -4.33
CA ARG A 227 -23.63 -6.04 -4.34
C ARG A 227 -23.15 -7.48 -4.45
N LYS A 228 -21.84 -7.72 -4.66
CA LYS A 228 -21.26 -9.05 -4.91
C LYS A 228 -21.63 -10.05 -3.81
N SER A 229 -21.59 -9.62 -2.54
CA SER A 229 -21.90 -10.48 -1.39
C SER A 229 -23.36 -10.95 -1.31
N SER A 230 -24.27 -10.31 -2.06
CA SER A 230 -25.68 -10.71 -2.18
C SER A 230 -25.97 -11.68 -3.33
N LEU A 231 -24.98 -11.94 -4.19
CA LEU A 231 -25.11 -12.87 -5.31
C LEU A 231 -24.89 -14.30 -4.83
N GLU A 232 -25.75 -15.23 -5.28
CA GLU A 232 -25.62 -16.66 -5.03
C GLU A 232 -24.92 -17.35 -6.23
N TYR A 233 -24.36 -18.56 -6.05
CA TYR A 233 -23.72 -19.35 -7.12
C TYR A 233 -22.47 -18.71 -7.75
N THR A 234 -21.73 -17.92 -6.97
CA THR A 234 -20.53 -17.19 -7.42
C THR A 234 -19.28 -18.06 -7.49
N GLU A 235 -19.27 -19.25 -6.89
CA GLU A 235 -18.13 -20.17 -6.88
C GLU A 235 -17.63 -20.51 -8.29
N THR A 236 -18.55 -20.72 -9.24
CA THR A 236 -18.21 -21.00 -10.64
C THR A 236 -17.47 -19.86 -11.35
N ILE A 237 -17.55 -18.64 -10.82
CA ILE A 237 -16.84 -17.46 -11.30
C ILE A 237 -15.44 -17.39 -10.67
N GLU A 238 -15.33 -17.66 -9.37
CA GLU A 238 -14.07 -17.49 -8.62
C GLU A 238 -13.01 -18.54 -8.98
N ASP A 239 -13.44 -19.75 -9.36
CA ASP A 239 -12.56 -20.88 -9.72
C ASP A 239 -12.02 -20.81 -11.16
N ARG A 240 -12.44 -19.82 -11.95
CA ARG A 240 -12.16 -19.73 -13.39
C ARG A 240 -11.39 -18.47 -13.76
N THR A 241 -10.47 -18.63 -14.72
CA THR A 241 -9.78 -17.52 -15.36
C THR A 241 -10.01 -17.59 -16.86
N TYR A 242 -10.47 -16.51 -17.47
CA TYR A 242 -10.71 -16.41 -18.90
C TYR A 242 -9.63 -15.54 -19.53
N LYS A 243 -8.85 -16.06 -20.48
CA LYS A 243 -7.77 -15.30 -21.16
C LYS A 243 -8.11 -15.09 -22.63
N LEU A 244 -8.03 -13.85 -23.10
CA LEU A 244 -8.26 -13.50 -24.50
C LEU A 244 -7.10 -13.96 -25.37
N GLU A 245 -7.40 -14.66 -26.47
CA GLU A 245 -6.38 -15.12 -27.40
C GLU A 245 -5.62 -13.95 -28.03
N LYS A 246 -4.29 -14.09 -28.19
CA LYS A 246 -3.41 -13.06 -28.78
C LYS A 246 -3.43 -11.72 -28.03
N SER A 247 -3.80 -11.75 -26.75
CA SER A 247 -3.80 -10.59 -25.86
C SER A 247 -3.33 -11.00 -24.45
N GLU A 248 -2.79 -10.04 -23.70
CA GLU A 248 -2.52 -10.22 -22.27
C GLU A 248 -3.76 -10.00 -21.39
N PHE A 249 -4.88 -9.59 -21.99
CA PHE A 249 -6.12 -9.41 -21.26
C PHE A 249 -6.65 -10.74 -20.70
N ALA A 250 -6.97 -10.74 -19.40
CA ALA A 250 -7.60 -11.85 -18.71
C ALA A 250 -8.59 -11.38 -17.64
N ILE A 251 -9.63 -12.16 -17.41
CA ILE A 251 -10.61 -12.00 -16.33
C ILE A 251 -10.47 -13.17 -15.37
N SER A 252 -10.14 -12.89 -14.11
CA SER A 252 -10.05 -13.90 -13.04
C SER A 252 -11.12 -13.65 -12.00
N GLY A 253 -12.25 -14.34 -12.12
CA GLY A 253 -13.42 -14.12 -11.27
C GLY A 253 -13.84 -12.65 -11.20
N TRP A 254 -14.06 -12.15 -9.99
CA TRP A 254 -14.43 -10.76 -9.70
C TRP A 254 -13.21 -9.84 -9.45
N ASN A 255 -11.98 -10.30 -9.70
CA ASN A 255 -10.80 -9.49 -9.45
C ASN A 255 -10.75 -8.30 -10.41
N ASN A 256 -10.75 -7.09 -9.87
CA ASN A 256 -10.58 -5.88 -10.63
C ASN A 256 -9.14 -5.38 -10.49
N VAL A 257 -8.31 -5.58 -11.53
CA VAL A 257 -6.92 -5.04 -11.56
C VAL A 257 -6.90 -3.51 -11.62
N PHE A 258 -8.02 -2.87 -11.98
CA PHE A 258 -8.16 -1.42 -12.01
C PHE A 258 -8.54 -0.80 -10.65
N GLN A 259 -9.04 -1.59 -9.70
CA GLN A 259 -9.01 -1.26 -8.28
C GLN A 259 -7.61 -1.60 -7.78
N GLY A 260 -6.78 -0.57 -7.55
CA GLY A 260 -5.49 -0.79 -6.90
C GLY A 260 -4.23 -0.56 -7.74
N THR A 261 -4.28 0.19 -8.84
CA THR A 261 -3.17 1.15 -9.03
C THR A 261 -3.30 2.15 -7.90
N ALA A 262 -2.72 1.81 -6.74
CA ALA A 262 -2.59 2.71 -5.62
C ALA A 262 -2.02 4.02 -6.17
N LYS A 263 -2.83 5.08 -6.13
CA LYS A 263 -2.36 6.41 -6.52
C LYS A 263 -1.50 6.89 -5.36
N SER A 264 -0.32 7.41 -5.68
CA SER A 264 0.54 8.02 -4.68
C SER A 264 -0.24 9.12 -3.97
N ILE A 265 -0.29 9.08 -2.64
CA ILE A 265 -0.93 10.11 -1.83
C ILE A 265 -0.04 11.36 -1.84
N GLU A 266 -0.63 12.55 -1.91
CA GLU A 266 0.12 13.81 -1.78
C GLU A 266 0.67 13.97 -0.35
N PHE A 267 1.88 14.49 -0.22
CA PHE A 267 2.52 14.71 1.07
C PHE A 267 3.29 16.04 1.09
N ASN A 268 3.49 16.57 2.30
CA ASN A 268 4.25 17.81 2.49
C ASN A 268 5.73 17.60 2.17
N LYS A 269 6.30 18.46 1.33
CA LYS A 269 7.74 18.41 1.02
C LYS A 269 8.55 18.94 2.20
N ILE A 270 9.34 18.06 2.82
CA ILE A 270 10.20 18.37 3.97
C ILE A 270 11.60 17.85 3.67
N LYS A 271 12.63 18.62 4.01
CA LYS A 271 14.04 18.18 3.91
C LYS A 271 14.60 17.82 5.29
N PHE A 272 15.66 16.99 5.33
CA PHE A 272 16.23 16.51 6.59
C PHE A 272 16.78 17.63 7.47
N GLU A 273 17.28 18.71 6.87
CA GLU A 273 17.84 19.89 7.57
C GLU A 273 16.75 20.67 8.33
N GLN A 274 15.48 20.47 7.98
CA GLN A 274 14.33 21.11 8.65
C GLN A 274 13.84 20.31 9.86
N ILE A 275 14.39 19.11 10.09
CA ILE A 275 14.10 18.29 11.27
C ILE A 275 15.21 18.59 12.27
N VAL A 276 14.88 18.85 13.53
CA VAL A 276 15.89 19.16 14.54
C VAL A 276 16.24 17.94 15.37
N GLY A 277 17.52 17.79 15.69
CA GLY A 277 18.07 16.63 16.39
C GLY A 277 17.93 15.36 15.55
N ASN A 278 17.60 14.24 16.21
CA ASN A 278 17.31 12.96 15.56
C ASN A 278 18.40 12.47 14.57
N ARG A 279 19.68 12.73 14.86
CA ARG A 279 20.81 12.45 13.96
C ARG A 279 20.84 11.00 13.47
N ASP A 280 20.63 10.04 14.36
CA ASP A 280 20.58 8.61 14.04
C ASP A 280 19.43 8.27 13.08
N ALA A 281 18.26 8.86 13.31
CA ALA A 281 17.07 8.63 12.49
C ALA A 281 17.20 9.26 11.11
N LYS A 282 17.82 10.45 11.00
CA LYS A 282 18.14 11.09 9.72
C LYS A 282 19.17 10.28 8.94
N HIS A 283 20.23 9.81 9.61
CA HIS A 283 21.26 8.94 9.02
C HIS A 283 20.63 7.67 8.45
N PHE A 284 19.79 7.00 9.25
CA PHE A 284 19.04 5.84 8.81
C PHE A 284 18.15 6.15 7.60
N ALA A 285 17.37 7.23 7.68
CA ALA A 285 16.44 7.61 6.62
C ALA A 285 17.17 7.87 5.29
N ARG A 286 18.31 8.57 5.34
CA ARG A 286 19.20 8.75 4.20
C ARG A 286 19.63 7.39 3.62
N ARG A 287 20.19 6.50 4.44
CA ARG A 287 20.64 5.16 4.03
C ARG A 287 19.52 4.33 3.39
N LEU A 288 18.32 4.39 3.97
CA LEU A 288 17.17 3.69 3.42
C LEU A 288 16.85 4.16 1.99
N THR A 289 16.87 5.48 1.74
CA THR A 289 16.58 6.02 0.39
C THR A 289 17.59 5.53 -0.64
N GLU A 290 18.89 5.58 -0.31
CA GLU A 290 19.99 5.11 -1.18
C GLU A 290 19.86 3.62 -1.50
N ARG A 291 19.51 2.82 -0.48
CA ARG A 291 19.29 1.39 -0.61
C ARG A 291 18.09 1.07 -1.49
N MET A 292 16.97 1.79 -1.35
CA MET A 292 15.78 1.61 -2.20
C MET A 292 16.05 1.99 -3.66
N LEU A 293 16.75 3.10 -3.90
CA LEU A 293 17.09 3.56 -5.26
C LEU A 293 18.00 2.60 -6.03
N SER A 294 18.72 1.73 -5.32
CA SER A 294 19.62 0.75 -5.92
C SER A 294 18.92 -0.49 -6.48
N TYR A 295 17.59 -0.58 -6.37
CA TYR A 295 16.81 -1.68 -6.95
C TYR A 295 16.94 -1.73 -8.48
N ASP A 296 17.13 -2.94 -9.01
CA ASP A 296 17.18 -3.18 -10.44
C ASP A 296 15.85 -3.72 -10.96
N PHE A 297 15.20 -2.94 -11.83
CA PHE A 297 13.88 -3.25 -12.38
C PHE A 297 13.91 -4.40 -13.42
N THR A 298 15.04 -4.60 -14.10
CA THR A 298 15.18 -5.65 -15.10
C THR A 298 15.40 -7.00 -14.42
N ALA A 299 16.33 -7.06 -13.47
CA ALA A 299 16.61 -8.26 -12.68
C ALA A 299 15.54 -8.54 -11.61
N LYS A 300 14.74 -7.53 -11.24
CA LYS A 300 13.78 -7.54 -10.13
C LYS A 300 14.44 -7.90 -8.81
N LYS A 301 15.58 -7.27 -8.53
CA LYS A 301 16.41 -7.54 -7.34
C LYS A 301 17.06 -6.27 -6.83
N ASN A 302 17.27 -6.22 -5.53
CA ASN A 302 18.07 -5.18 -4.89
C ASN A 302 19.43 -5.73 -4.43
N PRO A 303 20.57 -5.20 -4.93
CA PRO A 303 21.91 -5.57 -4.45
C PRO A 303 22.08 -5.49 -2.93
N PHE A 304 21.48 -4.49 -2.27
CA PHE A 304 21.52 -4.38 -0.81
C PHE A 304 20.77 -5.49 -0.10
N GLN A 305 19.79 -6.14 -0.75
CA GLN A 305 19.11 -7.29 -0.18
C GLN A 305 20.03 -8.51 -0.12
N GLU A 306 20.88 -8.71 -1.14
CA GLU A 306 21.87 -9.80 -1.16
C GLU A 306 23.06 -9.51 -0.21
N LEU A 307 23.46 -8.24 -0.06
CA LEU A 307 24.46 -7.82 0.94
C LEU A 307 23.93 -7.83 2.39
N GLY A 308 22.62 -8.01 2.59
CA GLY A 308 21.96 -8.01 3.90
C GLY A 308 21.77 -6.62 4.51
N GLY A 309 21.91 -5.55 3.72
CA GLY A 309 21.70 -4.16 4.13
C GLY A 309 20.28 -3.63 3.90
N PHE A 310 19.47 -4.27 3.05
CA PHE A 310 18.12 -3.79 2.77
C PHE A 310 17.14 -4.10 3.91
N MET A 311 16.26 -3.14 4.23
CA MET A 311 15.29 -3.25 5.33
C MET A 311 13.86 -3.13 4.81
N PRO A 312 13.17 -4.27 4.57
CA PRO A 312 11.78 -4.27 4.12
C PRO A 312 10.82 -3.79 5.19
N VAL A 313 11.16 -4.00 6.47
CA VAL A 313 10.39 -3.50 7.61
C VAL A 313 11.34 -2.89 8.64
N PHE A 314 11.10 -1.63 9.00
CA PHE A 314 11.85 -0.92 10.04
C PHE A 314 10.89 -0.21 11.01
N MET A 315 11.42 0.29 12.12
CA MET A 315 10.62 0.99 13.13
C MET A 315 11.31 2.26 13.64
N GLY A 316 10.61 3.39 13.53
CA GLY A 316 10.96 4.63 14.20
C GLY A 316 10.06 4.83 15.43
N TYR A 317 10.64 5.01 16.61
CA TYR A 317 9.85 5.19 17.84
C TYR A 317 10.34 6.37 18.67
N GLY A 318 9.44 7.02 19.38
CA GLY A 318 9.81 8.11 20.29
C GLY A 318 8.60 8.87 20.80
N ILE A 319 8.85 9.86 21.65
CA ILE A 319 7.80 10.61 22.36
C ILE A 319 6.89 11.35 21.33
N PRO A 320 5.60 11.58 21.62
CA PRO A 320 4.75 12.41 20.76
C PRO A 320 5.35 13.79 20.47
N GLY A 321 5.19 14.28 19.23
CA GLY A 321 5.63 15.63 18.85
C GLY A 321 7.12 15.80 18.50
N THR A 322 7.88 14.71 18.39
CA THR A 322 9.36 14.76 18.18
C THR A 322 9.81 14.68 16.72
N GLY A 323 8.90 14.86 15.76
CA GLY A 323 9.22 14.88 14.33
C GLY A 323 9.09 13.55 13.58
N LYS A 324 8.36 12.55 14.10
CA LYS A 324 8.10 11.27 13.41
C LYS A 324 7.45 11.47 12.04
N SER A 325 6.31 12.17 11.98
CA SER A 325 5.61 12.44 10.72
C SER A 325 6.43 13.35 9.79
N MET A 326 7.25 14.25 10.33
CA MET A 326 8.21 15.03 9.53
C MET A 326 9.28 14.14 8.89
N LEU A 327 9.77 13.13 9.61
CA LEU A 327 10.75 12.17 9.07
C LEU A 327 10.14 11.29 7.96
N ILE A 328 8.89 10.86 8.11
CA ILE A 328 8.13 10.18 7.03
C ILE A 328 8.10 11.04 5.77
N ALA A 329 7.70 12.30 5.92
CA ALA A 329 7.64 13.26 4.83
C ALA A 329 9.02 13.51 4.20
N ALA A 330 10.09 13.57 4.99
CA ALA A 330 11.44 13.75 4.48
C ALA A 330 11.95 12.55 3.67
N ILE A 331 11.68 11.32 4.13
CA ILE A 331 11.98 10.09 3.36
C ILE A 331 11.23 10.11 2.03
N ALA A 332 9.92 10.39 2.07
CA ALA A 332 9.08 10.44 0.87
C ALA A 332 9.53 11.54 -0.11
N THR A 333 9.91 12.71 0.41
CA THR A 333 10.41 13.84 -0.38
C THR A 333 11.69 13.45 -1.12
N ARG A 334 12.68 12.93 -0.40
CA ARG A 334 13.95 12.52 -1.00
C ARG A 334 13.79 11.40 -2.02
N LEU A 335 12.98 10.39 -1.72
CA LEU A 335 12.68 9.31 -2.69
C LEU A 335 12.00 9.88 -3.93
N LYS A 336 11.00 10.74 -3.77
CA LYS A 336 10.29 11.36 -4.89
C LYS A 336 11.22 12.19 -5.77
N GLU A 337 12.04 13.06 -5.19
CA GLU A 337 12.99 13.91 -5.93
C GLU A 337 13.99 13.08 -6.75
N HIS A 338 14.57 12.03 -6.16
CA HIS A 338 15.50 11.17 -6.90
C HIS A 338 14.78 10.29 -7.94
N CYS A 339 13.61 9.75 -7.63
CA CYS A 339 12.82 8.99 -8.58
C CYS A 339 12.41 9.84 -9.79
N ASP A 340 12.01 11.09 -9.58
CA ASP A 340 11.67 12.02 -10.66
C ASP A 340 12.89 12.33 -11.54
N THR A 341 14.08 12.45 -10.93
CA THR A 341 15.34 12.67 -11.66
C THR A 341 15.77 11.44 -12.47
N LEU A 342 15.51 10.24 -11.93
CA LEU A 342 15.90 8.97 -12.52
C LEU A 342 14.84 8.38 -13.47
N ASP A 343 13.69 9.04 -13.64
CA ASP A 343 12.52 8.53 -14.36
C ASP A 343 12.03 7.18 -13.84
N ILE A 344 12.04 7.02 -12.51
CA ILE A 344 11.61 5.82 -11.81
C ILE A 344 10.19 6.02 -11.27
N PRO A 345 9.24 5.10 -11.53
CA PRO A 345 7.94 5.13 -10.90
C PRO A 345 8.03 5.00 -9.37
N PHE A 346 7.49 5.98 -8.64
CA PHE A 346 7.45 5.99 -7.18
C PHE A 346 6.01 6.00 -6.66
N LEU A 347 5.76 5.17 -5.65
CA LEU A 347 4.49 5.06 -4.95
C LEU A 347 4.68 5.36 -3.46
N PHE A 348 4.16 6.49 -3.02
CA PHE A 348 3.97 6.76 -1.59
C PHE A 348 2.63 6.18 -1.13
N HIS A 349 2.68 5.18 -0.26
CA HIS A 349 1.52 4.35 0.11
C HIS A 349 1.34 4.25 1.63
N PRO A 350 0.99 5.36 2.32
CA PRO A 350 0.72 5.35 3.74
C PRO A 350 -0.48 4.46 4.07
N MET A 351 -0.46 3.85 5.26
CA MET A 351 -1.60 3.07 5.74
C MET A 351 -2.76 3.97 6.14
N PRO A 352 -4.00 3.71 5.67
CA PRO A 352 -5.14 4.54 6.00
C PRO A 352 -5.64 4.31 7.43
N ASP A 353 -6.15 5.36 8.07
CA ASP A 353 -6.71 5.28 9.43
C ASP A 353 -7.98 4.40 9.51
N THR A 354 -8.70 4.26 8.39
CA THR A 354 -9.97 3.54 8.31
C THR A 354 -9.82 2.04 8.07
N LEU A 355 -8.64 1.48 8.39
CA LEU A 355 -8.31 0.08 8.14
C LEU A 355 -9.19 -0.88 8.97
N ILE A 356 -9.43 -0.54 10.24
CA ILE A 356 -10.24 -1.35 11.14
C ILE A 356 -11.72 -1.20 10.79
N SER A 357 -12.33 -2.31 10.37
CA SER A 357 -13.75 -2.41 10.02
C SER A 357 -14.55 -3.05 11.16
N THR A 358 -15.81 -2.65 11.30
CA THR A 358 -16.78 -3.31 12.17
C THR A 358 -17.38 -4.57 11.54
N PHE A 359 -17.22 -4.75 10.22
CA PHE A 359 -17.66 -5.94 9.49
C PHE A 359 -16.62 -7.06 9.60
N GLN A 360 -17.08 -8.27 9.90
CA GLN A 360 -16.23 -9.47 10.00
C GLN A 360 -15.49 -9.72 8.68
N GLY A 361 -14.17 -9.90 8.73
CA GLY A 361 -13.34 -10.10 7.53
C GLY A 361 -12.97 -8.81 6.77
N GLY A 362 -13.72 -7.71 6.95
CA GLY A 362 -13.47 -6.46 6.24
C GLY A 362 -12.13 -5.80 6.60
N SER A 363 -11.63 -6.01 7.82
CA SER A 363 -10.29 -5.50 8.20
C SER A 363 -9.18 -6.29 7.52
N ALA A 364 -9.36 -7.61 7.38
CA ALA A 364 -8.44 -8.46 6.64
C ALA A 364 -8.39 -8.09 5.14
N GLU A 365 -9.55 -7.88 4.51
CA GLU A 365 -9.65 -7.51 3.10
C GLU A 365 -8.97 -6.17 2.82
N LYS A 366 -9.27 -5.14 3.61
CA LYS A 366 -8.61 -3.82 3.51
C LYS A 366 -7.09 -3.92 3.69
N MET A 367 -6.63 -4.74 4.64
CA MET A 367 -5.19 -4.94 4.85
C MET A 367 -4.55 -5.69 3.68
N VAL A 368 -5.26 -6.64 3.06
CA VAL A 368 -4.79 -7.32 1.84
C VAL A 368 -4.68 -6.33 0.69
N GLU A 369 -5.67 -5.47 0.51
CA GLU A 369 -5.63 -4.40 -0.50
C GLU A 369 -4.47 -3.43 -0.28
N TRP A 370 -4.17 -3.08 0.97
CA TRP A 370 -3.04 -2.24 1.30
C TRP A 370 -1.69 -2.94 1.08
N MET A 371 -1.58 -4.26 1.36
CA MET A 371 -0.34 -5.02 1.18
C MET A 371 -0.07 -5.42 -0.28
N LYS A 372 -1.10 -5.63 -1.10
CA LYS A 372 -0.97 -6.07 -2.50
C LYS A 372 0.00 -5.20 -3.33
N PRO A 373 -0.08 -3.85 -3.30
CA PRO A 373 0.87 -3.00 -4.01
C PRO A 373 2.33 -3.26 -3.67
N MET A 374 2.66 -3.72 -2.45
CA MET A 374 4.06 -3.98 -2.05
C MET A 374 4.75 -5.08 -2.89
N GLN A 375 3.96 -5.88 -3.61
CA GLN A 375 4.45 -6.95 -4.48
C GLN A 375 4.65 -6.49 -5.93
N ASP A 376 4.28 -5.26 -6.28
CA ASP A 376 4.48 -4.70 -7.62
C ASP A 376 5.97 -4.44 -7.86
N PRO A 377 6.65 -5.17 -8.76
CA PRO A 377 8.08 -5.01 -8.99
C PRO A 377 8.42 -3.83 -9.91
N THR A 378 7.41 -3.11 -10.44
CA THR A 378 7.57 -2.06 -11.46
C THR A 378 7.76 -0.66 -10.88
N LYS A 379 7.70 -0.51 -9.55
CA LYS A 379 7.79 0.78 -8.87
C LYS A 379 8.64 0.67 -7.60
N LEU A 380 9.23 1.78 -7.15
CA LEU A 380 9.71 1.92 -5.78
C LEU A 380 8.55 2.31 -4.87
N ILE A 381 8.48 1.69 -3.70
CA ILE A 381 7.30 1.81 -2.84
C ILE A 381 7.73 2.11 -1.40
N PHE A 382 7.30 3.25 -0.88
CA PHE A 382 7.47 3.59 0.53
C PHE A 382 6.12 3.60 1.23
N ALA A 383 5.97 2.72 2.23
CA ALA A 383 4.70 2.43 2.88
C ALA A 383 4.79 2.68 4.40
N PRO A 384 4.64 3.93 4.86
CA PRO A 384 4.66 4.23 6.28
C PRO A 384 3.35 3.80 6.96
N ILE A 385 3.47 3.32 8.19
CA ILE A 385 2.38 3.08 9.14
C ILE A 385 2.62 4.07 10.29
N ASP A 386 1.87 5.17 10.30
CA ASP A 386 1.87 6.11 11.43
C ASP A 386 0.97 5.59 12.56
N ASP A 387 1.30 5.94 13.80
CA ASP A 387 0.66 5.41 15.02
C ASP A 387 0.39 3.89 14.96
N ALA A 388 1.44 3.12 14.66
CA ALA A 388 1.36 1.67 14.45
C ALA A 388 0.71 0.92 15.64
N GLU A 389 0.80 1.47 16.86
CA GLU A 389 0.17 0.96 18.08
C GLU A 389 -1.34 0.79 17.95
N ASN A 390 -2.02 1.57 17.09
CA ASN A 390 -3.47 1.51 16.91
C ASN A 390 -3.92 0.32 16.07
N ASN A 391 -3.07 -0.15 15.15
CA ASN A 391 -3.43 -1.14 14.14
C ASN A 391 -2.67 -2.47 14.32
N LEU A 392 -1.55 -2.46 15.04
CA LEU A 392 -0.65 -3.60 15.23
C LEU A 392 -0.38 -3.89 16.73
N GLN A 393 -1.39 -3.63 17.57
CA GLN A 393 -1.34 -3.84 19.03
C GLN A 393 -1.20 -5.33 19.42
N GLU A 394 -0.53 -5.63 20.54
CA GLU A 394 -0.38 -6.98 21.08
C GLU A 394 -1.73 -7.73 21.20
N ARG A 395 -1.90 -8.76 20.38
CA ARG A 395 -3.18 -9.46 20.17
C ARG A 395 -3.70 -10.21 21.40
N THR A 396 -2.84 -10.47 22.39
CA THR A 396 -3.23 -11.10 23.66
C THR A 396 -3.71 -10.11 24.72
N ALA A 397 -3.57 -8.79 24.48
CA ALA A 397 -4.01 -7.79 25.43
C ALA A 397 -5.55 -7.76 25.55
N GLN A 398 -6.03 -7.47 26.76
CA GLN A 398 -7.47 -7.37 27.03
C GLN A 398 -8.05 -6.13 26.34
N GLY A 399 -9.15 -6.27 25.61
CA GLY A 399 -9.82 -5.18 24.90
C GLY A 399 -9.44 -4.99 23.43
N VAL A 400 -8.49 -5.78 22.89
CA VAL A 400 -8.11 -5.70 21.47
C VAL A 400 -9.22 -6.25 20.56
N SER A 401 -9.61 -5.47 19.55
CA SER A 401 -10.67 -5.81 18.61
C SER A 401 -10.30 -7.00 17.70
N ALA A 402 -11.30 -7.73 17.22
CA ALA A 402 -11.07 -8.82 16.27
C ALA A 402 -10.42 -8.31 14.95
N GLY A 403 -10.80 -7.12 14.50
CA GLY A 403 -10.23 -6.49 13.30
C GLY A 403 -8.72 -6.24 13.41
N VAL A 404 -8.22 -5.82 14.57
CA VAL A 404 -6.76 -5.66 14.80
C VAL A 404 -6.04 -7.01 14.68
N LYS A 405 -6.63 -8.09 15.22
CA LYS A 405 -6.03 -9.44 15.11
C LYS A 405 -5.99 -9.93 13.67
N GLU A 406 -7.03 -9.63 12.88
CA GLU A 406 -7.09 -9.92 11.45
C GLU A 406 -6.00 -9.18 10.68
N VAL A 407 -5.83 -7.89 10.92
CA VAL A 407 -4.79 -7.03 10.32
C VAL A 407 -3.39 -7.57 10.60
N ILE A 408 -3.08 -7.89 11.86
CA ILE A 408 -1.80 -8.51 12.25
C ILE A 408 -1.59 -9.83 11.52
N GLY A 409 -2.63 -10.66 11.42
CA GLY A 409 -2.58 -11.92 10.69
C GLY A 409 -2.21 -11.75 9.22
N VAL A 410 -2.76 -10.74 8.55
CA VAL A 410 -2.40 -10.40 7.16
C VAL A 410 -0.96 -9.85 7.08
N PHE A 411 -0.59 -8.89 7.94
CA PHE A 411 0.74 -8.28 7.97
C PHE A 411 1.85 -9.33 8.07
N LEU A 412 1.70 -10.29 8.99
CA LEU A 412 2.68 -11.36 9.20
C LEU A 412 2.78 -12.31 8.00
N ARG A 413 1.68 -12.59 7.30
CA ARG A 413 1.71 -13.43 6.09
C ARG A 413 2.44 -12.74 4.94
N TYR A 414 2.27 -11.43 4.78
CA TYR A 414 2.86 -10.68 3.67
C TYR A 414 4.31 -10.21 3.93
N THR A 415 4.82 -10.29 5.16
CA THR A 415 6.20 -9.88 5.48
C THR A 415 7.22 -11.02 5.62
N GLU A 416 6.80 -12.25 5.90
CA GLU A 416 7.69 -13.45 5.90
C GLU A 416 6.95 -14.75 5.52
N GLY A 417 5.72 -14.70 5.01
CA GLY A 417 5.02 -15.92 4.58
C GLY A 417 5.70 -16.56 3.37
N ALA A 418 5.37 -17.83 3.08
CA ALA A 418 5.89 -18.55 1.90
C ALA A 418 5.63 -17.83 0.56
N TYR A 419 4.71 -16.86 0.55
CA TYR A 419 4.31 -16.05 -0.60
C TYR A 419 4.74 -14.57 -0.50
N ALA A 420 5.48 -14.19 0.54
CA ALA A 420 6.00 -12.84 0.75
C ALA A 420 7.27 -12.62 -0.10
N VAL A 421 7.09 -12.54 -1.42
CA VAL A 421 8.20 -12.23 -2.32
C VAL A 421 8.61 -10.78 -2.10
N ASN A 422 9.84 -10.58 -1.64
CA ASN A 422 10.43 -9.26 -1.48
C ASN A 422 11.53 -9.09 -2.53
N TYR A 423 11.31 -8.20 -3.49
CA TYR A 423 12.28 -7.88 -4.54
C TYR A 423 13.28 -6.80 -4.09
N GLY A 424 13.06 -6.18 -2.93
CA GLY A 424 13.88 -5.10 -2.40
C GLY A 424 13.53 -3.72 -2.97
N ASN A 425 12.34 -3.57 -3.53
CA ASN A 425 11.80 -2.31 -4.06
C ASN A 425 10.77 -1.63 -3.15
N SER A 426 10.34 -2.32 -2.08
CA SER A 426 9.36 -1.82 -1.12
C SER A 426 9.91 -1.81 0.31
N SER A 427 9.55 -0.78 1.07
CA SER A 427 9.91 -0.66 2.49
C SER A 427 8.73 -0.14 3.32
N ILE A 428 8.46 -0.84 4.42
CA ILE A 428 7.41 -0.55 5.39
C ILE A 428 8.04 0.07 6.64
N GLY A 429 7.66 1.31 6.93
CA GLY A 429 8.13 2.02 8.12
C GLY A 429 7.08 2.04 9.21
N LEU A 430 7.32 1.37 10.34
CA LEU A 430 6.45 1.43 11.52
C LEU A 430 6.82 2.63 12.39
N PHE A 431 5.92 3.60 12.53
CA PHE A 431 6.14 4.77 13.39
C PHE A 431 5.19 4.69 14.59
N THR A 432 5.73 4.83 15.80
CA THR A 432 4.97 4.61 17.03
C THR A 432 5.44 5.46 18.20
N ASN A 433 4.52 5.83 19.08
CA ASN A 433 4.86 6.43 20.38
C ASN A 433 5.08 5.38 21.47
N LEU A 434 4.50 4.18 21.29
CA LEU A 434 4.36 3.14 22.31
C LEU A 434 4.86 1.79 21.76
N PRO A 435 6.17 1.64 21.51
CA PRO A 435 6.73 0.43 20.89
C PRO A 435 6.48 -0.84 21.72
N GLU A 436 6.30 -0.73 23.03
CA GLU A 436 5.97 -1.84 23.93
C GLU A 436 4.54 -2.37 23.76
N MET A 437 3.64 -1.59 23.16
CA MET A 437 2.26 -2.00 22.91
C MET A 437 2.10 -2.78 21.60
N LEU A 438 3.12 -2.77 20.74
CA LEU A 438 3.11 -3.50 19.47
C LEU A 438 3.21 -5.01 19.68
N ASP A 439 2.56 -5.75 18.79
CA ASP A 439 2.59 -7.21 18.78
C ASP A 439 4.01 -7.77 18.63
N LYS A 440 4.39 -8.71 19.50
CA LYS A 440 5.76 -9.27 19.53
C LYS A 440 6.17 -9.99 18.25
N ALA A 441 5.21 -10.52 17.48
CA ALA A 441 5.47 -11.12 16.19
C ALA A 441 5.65 -10.04 15.11
N VAL A 442 4.90 -8.93 15.15
CA VAL A 442 5.15 -7.76 14.28
C VAL A 442 6.55 -7.20 14.54
N ILE A 443 6.90 -6.98 15.82
CA ILE A 443 8.24 -6.55 16.25
C ILE A 443 9.34 -7.51 15.78
N SER A 444 9.02 -8.79 15.54
CA SER A 444 9.98 -9.77 15.01
C SER A 444 10.37 -9.57 13.56
N ARG A 445 9.56 -8.80 12.81
CA ARG A 445 9.77 -8.48 11.40
C ARG A 445 10.62 -7.24 11.19
N VAL A 446 10.70 -6.40 12.22
CA VAL A 446 11.47 -5.16 12.21
C VAL A 446 12.96 -5.47 12.24
N GLN A 447 13.67 -5.08 11.19
CA GLN A 447 15.12 -5.31 11.04
C GLN A 447 15.97 -4.14 11.55
N GLY A 448 15.42 -2.92 11.54
CA GLY A 448 16.07 -1.72 12.07
C GLY A 448 15.15 -0.97 13.01
N ARG A 449 15.69 -0.49 14.14
CA ARG A 449 14.97 0.34 15.12
C ARG A 449 15.78 1.58 15.44
N PHE A 450 15.12 2.72 15.43
CA PHE A 450 15.78 3.99 15.75
C PHE A 450 14.85 4.88 16.56
N LYS A 451 15.48 5.63 17.46
CA LYS A 451 14.81 6.51 18.39
C LYS A 451 14.66 7.90 17.79
N ILE A 452 13.47 8.47 17.88
CA ILE A 452 13.09 9.77 17.35
C ILE A 452 12.61 10.62 18.54
N ASP A 453 13.53 11.19 19.31
CA ASP A 453 13.21 11.97 20.51
C ASP A 453 13.25 13.49 20.29
N GLY A 454 13.64 13.95 19.10
CA GLY A 454 13.79 15.36 18.79
C GLY A 454 15.11 15.95 19.31
N ALA A 455 15.06 17.20 19.74
CA ALA A 455 16.18 17.94 20.29
C ALA A 455 16.65 17.35 21.62
N ARG A 456 17.98 17.24 21.81
CA ARG A 456 18.58 16.76 23.06
C ARG A 456 19.71 17.63 23.59
N THR A 457 20.41 18.33 22.69
CA THR A 457 21.53 19.20 23.05
C THR A 457 21.10 20.66 23.06
N GLU A 458 21.90 21.53 23.69
CA GLU A 458 21.68 22.98 23.66
C GLU A 458 21.58 23.52 22.23
N HIS A 459 22.47 23.09 21.34
CA HIS A 459 22.45 23.47 19.93
C HIS A 459 21.17 23.00 19.22
N ASP A 460 20.66 21.80 19.53
CA ASP A 460 19.38 21.36 18.98
C ASP A 460 18.23 22.27 19.45
N PHE A 461 18.17 22.65 20.72
CA PHE A 461 17.10 23.54 21.20
C PHE A 461 17.21 24.95 20.61
N LEU A 462 18.44 25.47 20.44
CA LEU A 462 18.68 26.74 19.73
C LEU A 462 18.19 26.70 18.28
N ASP A 463 18.48 25.61 17.57
CA ASP A 463 18.04 25.41 16.19
C ASP A 463 16.53 25.24 16.06
N GLN A 464 15.91 24.54 17.02
CA GLN A 464 14.47 24.36 17.07
C GLN A 464 13.74 25.69 17.23
N ASP A 465 14.22 26.53 18.15
CA ASP A 465 13.68 27.88 18.34
C ASP A 465 13.90 28.73 17.08
N HIS A 466 15.11 28.69 16.50
CA HIS A 466 15.43 29.40 15.25
C HIS A 466 14.48 29.07 14.11
N ILE A 467 14.13 27.80 13.89
CA ILE A 467 13.19 27.41 12.84
C ILE A 467 11.80 28.02 13.03
N TRP A 468 11.37 28.24 14.27
CA TRP A 468 10.06 28.82 14.57
C TRP A 468 10.02 30.33 14.33
N TRP A 469 11.01 31.07 14.83
CA TRP A 469 11.01 32.53 14.72
C TRP A 469 11.66 33.06 13.44
N ARG A 470 12.48 32.28 12.70
CA ARG A 470 13.16 32.80 11.49
C ARG A 470 12.20 33.38 10.46
N LYS A 471 10.98 32.83 10.34
CA LYS A 471 9.97 33.38 9.42
C LYS A 471 9.52 34.77 9.85
N LEU A 472 9.43 35.02 11.16
CA LEU A 472 9.11 36.33 11.70
C LEU A 472 10.28 37.29 11.43
N ASP A 473 11.52 36.86 11.63
CA ASP A 473 12.71 37.66 11.34
C ASP A 473 12.85 38.00 9.84
N ASP A 474 12.60 37.03 8.96
CA ASP A 474 12.59 37.21 7.50
C ASP A 474 11.52 38.20 7.03
N THR A 475 10.34 38.19 7.66
CA THR A 475 9.19 39.02 7.25
C THR A 475 9.11 40.37 7.97
N MET A 476 9.67 40.46 9.17
CA MET A 476 9.63 41.60 10.07
C MET A 476 11.01 41.79 10.71
N PRO A 477 11.96 42.43 10.01
CA PRO A 477 13.27 42.72 10.56
C PRO A 477 13.15 43.48 11.89
N ASP A 478 14.02 43.16 12.85
CA ASP A 478 14.07 43.73 14.20
C ASP A 478 12.90 43.34 15.14
N PHE A 479 11.94 42.52 14.70
CA PHE A 479 10.81 42.11 15.53
C PHE A 479 11.20 41.10 16.62
N VAL A 480 12.05 40.12 16.29
CA VAL A 480 12.44 39.05 17.21
C VAL A 480 13.29 39.60 18.37
N ASN A 481 14.11 40.62 18.12
CA ASN A 481 14.86 41.38 19.12
C ASN A 481 15.60 40.49 20.16
N MET A 482 16.24 39.42 19.69
CA MET A 482 17.05 38.50 20.50
C MET A 482 18.46 38.36 19.90
N GLN A 483 19.47 38.20 20.75
CA GLN A 483 20.86 38.00 20.30
C GLN A 483 21.12 36.53 20.01
N GLY A 484 21.81 36.26 18.90
CA GLY A 484 22.27 34.92 18.56
C GLY A 484 23.49 34.48 19.38
N PRO A 485 23.81 33.17 19.39
CA PRO A 485 24.98 32.63 20.09
C PRO A 485 26.31 33.12 19.45
N GLU A 486 27.32 33.44 20.27
CA GLU A 486 28.58 34.04 19.80
C GLU A 486 29.42 33.11 18.90
N ASN A 487 29.36 31.78 19.10
CA ASN A 487 30.23 30.80 18.45
C ASN A 487 29.47 29.67 17.72
N TYR A 488 28.23 29.93 17.30
CA TYR A 488 27.39 28.92 16.66
C TYR A 488 26.58 29.53 15.52
N ALA A 489 26.75 29.00 14.30
CA ALA A 489 25.85 29.32 13.21
C ALA A 489 24.63 28.38 13.29
N TYR A 490 23.42 28.96 13.33
CA TYR A 490 22.20 28.16 13.37
C TYR A 490 22.18 27.10 12.26
N LEU A 491 21.70 25.91 12.61
CA LEU A 491 21.58 24.71 11.78
C LEU A 491 22.90 24.01 11.41
N GLN A 492 24.06 24.50 11.84
CA GLN A 492 25.35 23.89 11.45
C GLN A 492 25.51 22.44 11.93
N ASP A 493 24.90 22.08 13.08
CA ASP A 493 24.98 20.73 13.64
C ASP A 493 23.85 19.80 13.15
N GLN A 494 22.89 20.31 12.37
CA GLN A 494 21.70 19.57 11.92
C GLN A 494 21.92 18.71 10.68
N GLY A 495 23.15 18.74 10.14
CA GLY A 495 23.58 17.92 9.01
C GLY A 495 23.57 16.40 9.30
N LEU A 496 23.73 15.61 8.23
CA LEU A 496 23.72 14.16 8.29
C LEU A 496 25.02 13.62 8.89
N ALA A 497 24.92 12.59 9.74
CA ALA A 497 26.10 11.88 10.22
C ALA A 497 26.80 11.16 9.05
N LYS A 498 28.13 11.04 9.11
CA LYS A 498 28.92 10.41 8.04
C LYS A 498 28.99 8.88 8.18
N ASN A 499 29.07 8.35 9.39
CA ASN A 499 29.11 6.90 9.61
C ASN A 499 28.60 6.50 11.00
N MET A 500 28.11 5.27 11.14
CA MET A 500 27.66 4.69 12.40
C MET A 500 28.80 4.52 13.41
N GLY A 501 30.05 4.41 12.96
CA GLY A 501 31.23 4.30 13.83
C GLY A 501 31.46 5.55 14.70
N ASP A 502 31.14 6.74 14.20
CA ASP A 502 31.21 8.00 14.95
C ASP A 502 30.10 8.08 16.03
N ILE A 503 29.05 7.26 15.88
CA ILE A 503 27.90 7.15 16.79
C ILE A 503 28.15 6.04 17.83
N LEU A 504 28.97 5.04 17.52
CA LEU A 504 29.20 3.85 18.34
C LEU A 504 30.57 3.88 19.02
N SER A 505 30.59 3.96 20.35
CA SER A 505 31.81 3.74 21.12
C SER A 505 32.37 2.34 20.86
N ASN A 506 33.68 2.22 20.60
CA ASN A 506 34.33 0.92 20.43
C ASN A 506 34.17 0.06 21.70
N VAL A 507 33.39 -1.02 21.60
CA VAL A 507 33.21 -2.00 22.69
C VAL A 507 33.94 -3.28 22.31
N ASP A 508 35.08 -3.53 22.94
CA ASP A 508 35.88 -4.71 22.66
C ASP A 508 35.56 -5.92 23.53
N LYS A 509 35.06 -5.68 24.74
CA LYS A 509 34.68 -6.72 25.70
C LYS A 509 33.33 -6.42 26.35
N PRO A 510 32.57 -7.46 26.76
CA PRO A 510 31.30 -7.25 27.43
C PRO A 510 31.47 -6.47 28.73
N THR A 511 30.55 -5.54 28.99
CA THR A 511 30.51 -4.79 30.26
C THR A 511 29.65 -5.47 31.31
N GLU A 512 28.66 -6.26 30.90
CA GLU A 512 27.74 -6.92 31.84
C GLU A 512 28.37 -8.16 32.45
N ALA A 513 28.37 -8.26 33.79
CA ALA A 513 29.15 -9.27 34.53
C ALA A 513 28.86 -10.71 34.06
N ARG A 514 27.58 -11.06 33.90
CA ARG A 514 27.16 -12.41 33.46
C ARG A 514 27.61 -12.72 32.04
N VAL A 515 27.59 -11.73 31.14
CA VAL A 515 28.04 -11.87 29.75
C VAL A 515 29.56 -11.98 29.71
N HIS A 516 30.24 -11.14 30.49
CA HIS A 516 31.69 -11.13 30.60
C HIS A 516 32.24 -12.46 31.11
N ASP A 517 31.60 -13.09 32.09
CA ASP A 517 32.00 -14.41 32.61
C ASP A 517 31.91 -15.51 31.56
N VAL A 518 30.78 -15.56 30.83
CA VAL A 518 30.56 -16.52 29.74
C VAL A 518 31.55 -16.27 28.61
N TYR A 519 31.71 -15.02 28.19
CA TYR A 519 32.63 -14.62 27.13
C TYR A 519 34.07 -15.01 27.48
N SER A 520 34.53 -14.68 28.70
CA SER A 520 35.87 -15.01 29.19
C SER A 520 36.12 -16.52 29.29
N LYS A 521 35.09 -17.31 29.64
CA LYS A 521 35.16 -18.77 29.66
C LYS A 521 35.40 -19.34 28.26
N VAL A 522 34.70 -18.84 27.26
CA VAL A 522 34.79 -19.31 25.87
C VAL A 522 36.08 -18.79 25.18
N GLU A 523 36.48 -17.56 25.46
CA GLU A 523 37.71 -16.92 24.94
C GLU A 523 38.98 -17.69 25.35
N LYS A 524 38.96 -18.37 26.51
CA LYS A 524 40.06 -19.25 26.95
C LYS A 524 40.22 -20.51 26.10
N GLN A 525 39.16 -20.96 25.43
CA GLN A 525 39.14 -22.22 24.68
C GLN A 525 39.21 -22.02 23.16
N PHE A 526 38.64 -20.92 22.66
CA PHE A 526 38.56 -20.63 21.23
C PHE A 526 38.95 -19.18 20.94
N LYS A 527 39.59 -18.94 19.78
CA LYS A 527 39.93 -17.58 19.35
C LYS A 527 38.71 -16.87 18.78
N THR A 528 38.61 -15.56 19.01
CA THR A 528 37.48 -14.72 18.58
C THR A 528 37.29 -14.63 17.06
N ASN A 529 38.30 -14.99 16.28
CA ASN A 529 38.23 -15.08 14.82
C ASN A 529 37.80 -16.47 14.30
N GLN A 530 37.44 -17.41 15.17
CA GLN A 530 36.98 -18.75 14.80
C GLN A 530 35.46 -18.88 14.91
N HIS A 531 34.83 -19.58 13.95
CA HIS A 531 33.39 -19.85 14.04
C HIS A 531 33.00 -20.67 15.28
N LEU A 532 33.88 -21.57 15.74
CA LEU A 532 33.68 -22.36 16.96
C LEU A 532 33.57 -21.50 18.22
N PHE A 533 34.23 -20.33 18.26
CA PHE A 533 34.08 -19.39 19.37
C PHE A 533 32.62 -18.93 19.48
N TYR A 534 32.02 -18.45 18.39
CA TYR A 534 30.64 -17.97 18.40
C TYR A 534 29.61 -19.08 18.64
N ALA A 535 29.83 -20.29 18.09
CA ALA A 535 28.94 -21.42 18.33
C ALA A 535 28.88 -21.80 19.82
N ASN A 536 30.03 -21.86 20.49
CA ASN A 536 30.10 -22.15 21.92
C ASN A 536 29.64 -20.97 22.78
N LEU A 537 29.94 -19.73 22.37
CA LEU A 537 29.44 -18.53 23.03
C LEU A 537 27.91 -18.51 23.05
N TYR A 538 27.23 -18.72 21.92
CA TYR A 538 25.77 -18.74 21.86
C TYR A 538 25.17 -19.91 22.65
N LYS A 539 25.81 -21.08 22.64
CA LYS A 539 25.37 -22.24 23.45
C LYS A 539 25.43 -21.94 24.95
N GLU A 540 26.53 -21.36 25.43
CA GLU A 540 26.68 -20.99 26.84
C GLU A 540 25.75 -19.83 27.23
N MET A 541 25.56 -18.85 26.33
CA MET A 541 24.59 -17.77 26.54
C MET A 541 23.16 -18.29 26.67
N GLN A 542 22.76 -19.28 25.86
CA GLN A 542 21.45 -19.93 25.99
C GLN A 542 21.27 -20.64 27.34
N ALA A 543 22.33 -21.22 27.91
CA ALA A 543 22.27 -21.85 29.23
C ALA A 543 22.10 -20.82 30.35
N VAL A 544 22.71 -19.63 30.23
CA VAL A 544 22.63 -18.56 31.23
C VAL A 544 21.37 -17.71 31.08
N PHE A 545 20.90 -17.52 29.85
CA PHE A 545 19.73 -16.72 29.50
C PHE A 545 18.72 -17.60 28.73
N PRO A 546 17.77 -18.26 29.41
CA PRO A 546 16.86 -19.22 28.78
C PRO A 546 15.97 -18.66 27.67
N PHE A 547 15.83 -17.33 27.59
CA PHE A 547 15.09 -16.65 26.53
C PHE A 547 15.95 -16.34 25.29
N PHE A 548 17.28 -16.49 25.38
CA PHE A 548 18.19 -16.33 24.24
C PHE A 548 17.99 -17.50 23.25
N SER A 549 17.83 -17.17 21.98
CA SER A 549 17.36 -18.10 20.95
C SER A 549 18.00 -17.85 19.58
N SER A 550 17.69 -18.70 18.61
CA SER A 550 18.10 -18.48 17.20
C SER A 550 17.61 -17.15 16.63
N ARG A 551 16.54 -16.56 17.19
CA ARG A 551 16.06 -15.21 16.81
C ARG A 551 17.10 -14.15 17.17
N ASP A 552 17.75 -14.28 18.31
CA ASP A 552 18.80 -13.37 18.75
C ASP A 552 20.04 -13.47 17.85
N VAL A 553 20.44 -14.69 17.49
CA VAL A 553 21.53 -14.93 16.54
C VAL A 553 21.22 -14.30 15.18
N ARG A 554 19.96 -14.39 14.71
CA ARG A 554 19.51 -13.71 13.48
C ARG A 554 19.61 -12.18 13.61
N ASN A 555 19.18 -11.60 14.74
CA ASN A 555 19.27 -10.16 14.97
C ASN A 555 20.72 -9.66 15.00
N ILE A 556 21.63 -10.43 15.63
CA ILE A 556 23.07 -10.17 15.59
C ILE A 556 23.57 -10.16 14.15
N GLN A 557 23.20 -11.17 13.35
CA GLN A 557 23.60 -11.24 11.94
C GLN A 557 23.09 -10.03 11.15
N SER A 558 21.85 -9.61 11.37
CA SER A 558 21.29 -8.40 10.76
C SER A 558 22.06 -7.14 11.17
N ALA A 559 22.43 -6.99 12.44
CA ALA A 559 23.25 -5.86 12.90
C ALA A 559 24.63 -5.82 12.22
N ILE A 560 25.28 -6.98 12.07
CA ILE A 560 26.55 -7.12 11.36
C ILE A 560 26.40 -6.69 9.89
N SER A 561 25.40 -7.23 9.18
CA SER A 561 25.16 -6.89 7.77
C SER A 561 24.82 -5.41 7.60
N LEU A 562 24.02 -4.82 8.49
CA LEU A 562 23.72 -3.39 8.47
C LEU A 562 24.95 -2.52 8.67
N ARG A 563 25.88 -2.94 9.54
CA ARG A 563 27.14 -2.23 9.78
C ARG A 563 28.11 -2.34 8.61
N LEU A 564 28.23 -3.53 8.01
CA LEU A 564 29.05 -3.72 6.80
C LEU A 564 28.57 -2.84 5.65
N THR A 565 27.25 -2.72 5.50
CA THR A 565 26.58 -1.96 4.45
C THR A 565 26.28 -0.50 4.83
N ASP A 566 26.89 0.02 5.90
CA ASP A 566 26.75 1.42 6.30
C ASP A 566 27.82 2.30 5.67
N PHE A 567 27.71 2.52 4.36
CA PHE A 567 28.56 3.41 3.58
C PHE A 567 27.72 4.36 2.73
N ASP A 568 28.28 5.51 2.39
CA ASP A 568 27.66 6.46 1.46
C ASP A 568 27.80 5.96 0.01
N LEU A 569 26.74 6.11 -0.77
CA LEU A 569 26.89 6.12 -2.23
C LEU A 569 27.59 7.42 -2.64
N GLU A 570 28.44 7.36 -3.66
CA GLU A 570 29.17 8.52 -4.16
C GLU A 570 28.21 9.60 -4.69
N GLU A 571 28.49 10.88 -4.40
CA GLU A 571 27.62 11.99 -4.82
C GLU A 571 27.50 12.08 -6.35
N ASP A 572 28.60 11.81 -7.06
CA ASP A 572 28.67 11.79 -8.52
C ASP A 572 27.69 10.77 -9.16
N TRP A 573 27.32 9.70 -8.44
CA TRP A 573 26.37 8.71 -8.94
C TRP A 573 24.94 9.26 -9.02
N PHE A 574 24.60 10.25 -8.20
CA PHE A 574 23.30 10.91 -8.23
C PHE A 574 23.22 11.99 -9.31
N GLU A 575 24.33 12.70 -9.54
CA GLU A 575 24.44 13.70 -10.61
C GLU A 575 24.54 13.05 -11.99
N ASN A 576 25.23 11.91 -12.07
CA ASN A 576 25.43 11.13 -13.28
C ASN A 576 24.89 9.69 -13.11
N PRO A 577 23.56 9.48 -13.26
CA PRO A 577 22.91 8.17 -13.07
C PRO A 577 23.47 7.03 -13.90
N GLU A 578 24.09 7.34 -15.04
CA GLU A 578 24.75 6.37 -15.92
C GLU A 578 25.93 5.68 -15.24
N ILE A 579 26.54 6.26 -14.19
CA ILE A 579 27.68 5.64 -13.50
C ILE A 579 27.23 4.44 -12.65
N TYR A 580 26.03 4.48 -12.07
CA TYR A 580 25.57 3.46 -11.12
C TYR A 580 24.10 3.08 -11.27
N PHE A 581 23.15 4.02 -11.11
CA PHE A 581 21.72 3.67 -11.03
C PHE A 581 21.19 2.99 -12.29
N LYS A 582 21.71 3.38 -13.47
CA LYS A 582 21.34 2.81 -14.78
C LYS A 582 22.23 1.66 -15.26
N GLN A 583 23.22 1.25 -14.47
CA GLN A 583 24.04 0.07 -14.78
C GLN A 583 23.23 -1.22 -14.64
N ASP A 584 23.78 -2.34 -15.09
CA ASP A 584 23.18 -3.65 -14.84
C ASP A 584 23.37 -4.09 -13.37
N TYR A 585 22.64 -5.14 -12.99
CA TYR A 585 22.64 -5.66 -11.62
C TYR A 585 24.03 -6.09 -11.14
N ASP A 586 24.78 -6.84 -11.94
CA ASP A 586 26.06 -7.40 -11.54
C ASP A 586 27.11 -6.28 -11.35
N THR A 587 27.08 -5.28 -12.23
CA THR A 587 27.91 -4.07 -12.08
C THR A 587 27.58 -3.31 -10.80
N LYS A 588 26.31 -3.01 -10.52
CA LYS A 588 25.89 -2.35 -9.25
C LYS A 588 26.34 -3.16 -8.04
N PHE A 589 26.13 -4.47 -8.06
CA PHE A 589 26.48 -5.35 -6.95
C PHE A 589 28.00 -5.33 -6.67
N ASN A 590 28.83 -5.40 -7.71
CA ASN A 590 30.29 -5.33 -7.57
C ASN A 590 30.75 -3.97 -7.01
N MET A 591 30.21 -2.86 -7.51
CA MET A 591 30.53 -1.51 -7.02
C MET A 591 30.20 -1.36 -5.52
N LEU A 592 29.05 -1.89 -5.09
CA LEU A 592 28.68 -1.89 -3.67
C LEU A 592 29.58 -2.81 -2.82
N GLN A 593 30.07 -3.92 -3.37
CA GLN A 593 31.03 -4.78 -2.66
C GLN A 593 32.36 -4.06 -2.44
N GLU A 594 32.80 -3.22 -3.37
CA GLU A 594 33.99 -2.39 -3.21
C GLU A 594 33.81 -1.35 -2.11
N LEU A 595 32.68 -0.64 -2.11
CA LEU A 595 32.32 0.29 -1.02
C LEU A 595 32.24 -0.42 0.33
N MET A 596 31.63 -1.62 0.37
CA MET A 596 31.55 -2.44 1.59
C MET A 596 32.95 -2.78 2.14
N ARG A 597 33.90 -3.13 1.27
CA ARG A 597 35.30 -3.42 1.67
C ARG A 597 36.00 -2.15 2.16
N GLY A 598 35.82 -1.02 1.47
CA GLY A 598 36.37 0.27 1.87
C GLY A 598 35.84 0.74 3.23
N ASN A 599 34.56 0.50 3.50
CA ASN A 599 33.89 0.87 4.74
C ASN A 599 34.46 0.17 5.98
N MET A 600 35.16 -0.95 5.82
CA MET A 600 35.73 -1.69 6.94
C MET A 600 36.88 -0.92 7.64
N LYS A 601 37.39 0.20 7.06
CA LYS A 601 38.38 1.11 7.68
C LYS A 601 39.58 0.38 8.33
N GLY A 602 40.03 -0.71 7.72
CA GLY A 602 41.16 -1.53 8.21
C GLY A 602 40.79 -2.60 9.24
N LEU A 603 39.53 -2.68 9.69
CA LEU A 603 39.02 -3.80 10.47
C LEU A 603 38.76 -5.02 9.56
N ASP A 604 38.82 -6.21 10.14
CA ASP A 604 38.37 -7.43 9.48
C ASP A 604 36.91 -7.79 9.84
N PHE A 605 36.31 -8.72 9.09
CA PHE A 605 34.93 -9.17 9.35
C PHE A 605 34.77 -9.75 10.76
N SER A 606 35.82 -10.40 11.28
CA SER A 606 35.78 -11.05 12.59
C SER A 606 35.73 -10.04 13.73
N GLU A 607 36.38 -8.88 13.57
CA GLU A 607 36.35 -7.77 14.52
C GLU A 607 34.99 -7.09 14.55
N ILE A 608 34.42 -6.78 13.38
CA ILE A 608 33.06 -6.20 13.28
C ILE A 608 32.05 -7.17 13.90
N ARG A 609 32.13 -8.46 13.56
CA ARG A 609 31.27 -9.50 14.14
C ARG A 609 31.41 -9.57 15.65
N ARG A 610 32.64 -9.53 16.18
CA ARG A 610 32.89 -9.57 17.63
C ARG A 610 32.23 -8.39 18.33
N GLN A 611 32.43 -7.18 17.82
CA GLN A 611 31.88 -5.97 18.42
C GLN A 611 30.34 -5.99 18.45
N GLU A 612 29.69 -6.36 17.34
CA GLU A 612 28.22 -6.45 17.30
C GLU A 612 27.67 -7.57 18.20
N VAL A 613 28.36 -8.71 18.28
CA VAL A 613 28.00 -9.79 19.20
C VAL A 613 28.07 -9.30 20.63
N VAL A 614 29.19 -8.72 21.05
CA VAL A 614 29.37 -8.21 22.42
C VAL A 614 28.28 -7.21 22.76
N ARG A 615 28.04 -6.24 21.88
CA ARG A 615 27.03 -5.19 22.06
C ARG A 615 25.61 -5.76 22.21
N TYR A 616 25.25 -6.74 21.39
CA TYR A 616 23.92 -7.37 21.48
C TYR A 616 23.77 -8.17 22.77
N LEU A 617 24.79 -8.93 23.17
CA LEU A 617 24.74 -9.76 24.36
C LEU A 617 24.68 -8.91 25.65
N ASP A 618 25.40 -7.79 25.72
CA ASP A 618 25.27 -6.84 26.83
C ASP A 618 23.85 -6.29 26.92
N ASN A 619 23.26 -5.84 25.81
CA ASN A 619 21.87 -5.37 25.78
C ASN A 619 20.87 -6.45 26.25
N VAL A 620 21.09 -7.71 25.87
CA VAL A 620 20.29 -8.85 26.32
C VAL A 620 20.34 -9.02 27.84
N ALA A 621 21.52 -8.90 28.44
CA ALA A 621 21.68 -8.99 29.88
C ALA A 621 21.03 -7.79 30.60
N THR A 622 21.25 -6.57 30.12
CA THR A 622 20.63 -5.37 30.69
C THR A 622 19.10 -5.45 30.67
N ILE A 623 18.49 -5.95 29.58
CA ILE A 623 17.03 -6.14 29.49
C ILE A 623 16.53 -7.17 30.50
N ALA A 624 17.22 -8.30 30.64
CA ALA A 624 16.83 -9.34 31.60
C ALA A 624 16.84 -8.83 33.04
N ASP A 625 17.90 -8.09 33.40
CA ASP A 625 18.06 -7.54 34.74
C ASP A 625 17.07 -6.39 35.01
N THR A 626 16.76 -5.59 33.98
CA THR A 626 15.75 -4.51 34.05
C THR A 626 14.32 -5.03 34.16
N ASP A 627 13.94 -6.08 33.44
CA ASP A 627 12.60 -6.69 33.53
C ASP A 627 12.38 -7.33 34.91
N PHE A 628 13.40 -8.02 35.44
CA PHE A 628 13.37 -8.54 36.80
C PHE A 628 13.21 -7.41 37.82
N LYS A 629 14.02 -6.35 37.71
CA LYS A 629 13.96 -5.19 38.60
C LYS A 629 12.59 -4.49 38.53
N ARG A 630 12.03 -4.28 37.34
CA ARG A 630 10.68 -3.69 37.16
C ARG A 630 9.59 -4.53 37.82
N LYS A 631 9.63 -5.86 37.69
CA LYS A 631 8.66 -6.76 38.35
C LYS A 631 8.77 -6.68 39.86
N VAL A 632 9.99 -6.63 40.39
CA VAL A 632 10.24 -6.45 41.83
C VAL A 632 9.72 -5.08 42.29
N ASP A 633 10.08 -3.99 41.61
CA ASP A 633 9.66 -2.62 41.96
C ASP A 633 8.13 -2.47 41.90
N ALA A 634 7.48 -3.03 40.89
CA ALA A 634 6.02 -3.04 40.79
C ALA A 634 5.38 -3.80 41.96
N ARG A 635 5.94 -4.97 42.32
CA ARG A 635 5.45 -5.75 43.46
C ARG A 635 5.68 -5.03 44.79
N VAL A 636 6.83 -4.40 44.98
CA VAL A 636 7.14 -3.57 46.15
C VAL A 636 6.18 -2.38 46.24
N LYS A 637 5.92 -1.70 45.12
CA LYS A 637 4.96 -0.58 45.08
C LYS A 637 3.54 -1.04 45.42
N GLN A 638 3.11 -2.19 44.91
CA GLN A 638 1.81 -2.78 45.25
C GLN A 638 1.72 -3.15 46.74
N LEU A 639 2.75 -3.79 47.30
CA LEU A 639 2.83 -4.11 48.72
C LEU A 639 2.84 -2.85 49.60
N ASN A 640 3.51 -1.79 49.19
CA ASN A 640 3.49 -0.50 49.88
C ASN A 640 2.10 0.14 49.85
N ILE A 641 1.39 0.07 48.72
CA ILE A 641 0.00 0.54 48.60
C ILE A 641 -0.92 -0.27 49.51
N GLU A 642 -0.83 -1.60 49.49
CA GLU A 642 -1.64 -2.50 50.34
C GLU A 642 -1.36 -2.27 51.83
N THR A 643 -0.09 -2.13 52.21
CA THR A 643 0.32 -1.87 53.60
C THR A 643 -0.19 -0.51 54.06
N LYS A 644 -0.08 0.52 53.21
CA LYS A 644 -0.57 1.85 53.54
C LYS A 644 -2.10 1.87 53.62
N ALA A 645 -2.80 1.27 52.66
CA ALA A 645 -4.26 1.16 52.67
C ALA A 645 -4.76 0.42 53.92
N ARG A 646 -4.09 -0.68 54.31
CA ARG A 646 -4.39 -1.40 55.54
C ARG A 646 -4.15 -0.57 56.80
N SER A 647 -3.03 0.14 56.87
CA SER A 647 -2.75 1.05 57.99
C SER A 647 -3.75 2.20 58.08
N THR A 648 -4.23 2.72 56.95
CA THR A 648 -5.25 3.76 56.93
C THR A 648 -6.60 3.21 57.39
N PHE A 649 -7.00 2.03 56.88
CA PHE A 649 -8.25 1.37 57.29
C PHE A 649 -8.27 1.00 58.78
N GLU A 650 -7.13 0.53 59.33
CA GLU A 650 -6.99 0.21 60.76
C GLU A 650 -7.00 1.48 61.64
N ASN A 651 -6.57 2.63 61.13
CA ASN A 651 -6.61 3.93 61.84
C ASN A 651 -7.94 4.69 61.68
N GLU A 652 -8.77 4.33 60.70
CA GLU A 652 -10.13 4.89 60.51
C GLU A 652 -11.22 4.12 61.28
N ARG A 653 -10.84 3.02 61.95
CA ARG A 653 -11.65 2.29 62.94
C ARG A 653 -11.34 2.76 64.35
#